data_AF-A0A2E6TY69-F1
#
_entry.id   AF-A0A2E6TY69-F1
#
_cell.length_a   1.000
_cell.length_b   1.000
_cell.length_c   1.000
_cell.angle_alpha   90.00
_cell.angle_beta   90.00
_cell.angle_gamma   90.00
#
_symmetry.space_group_name_H-M   'P 1'
#
loop_
_entity.id
_entity.type
_entity.pdbx_description
1 polymer ?
#
loop_
_entity_poly.entity_id
_entity_poly.type
_entity_poly.pdbx_seq_one_letter_code
_entity_poly.pdbx_strand_id
1 'polypeptide(L)'
;MHSLLRQGFWMPACLALIVWLACEAPDKPTPVPPEISPPSTPPPSSGGTNLAPIAECRWASGPINIDGNASEPAWAGATVFEDYRLAWLGDKVRPARTKTRTRLLWDNEFLYFTAEMEDTDLFADVSEPDGDTWNNDVWELFLKPAGGKAYYEFHVSAANTKFDLFLPHRGAWLLKRLRRAHEFHIESEVTLRGTLNDLTDRDSGWTVEGRIPWSDLKMTGGAPGSGDKWTFALCRYDYSVGLERPELSSTAPFQALDFHRPQDFATIEFVGKEANRFGPLRRVAWEASRLKGSPEPALPYTTEPVWPRLPVKKPLELKHVPGVEGRLAYLDHRQEKNGAYSKLWMFEDSAGVSQQVNMLSVTNELAYGFCFHPKFSDNGFVYAHLNGPRRGEGSKNKHSRVSRWMVDRETFKADPASRVDILKWESNGHDGGGLVFGLDGMLYITTGDGTSDSDINVTGQRIDLLLSKLLRINVDEPDDDLAYSIPPDNPFLNTPNARPETWAHGFRNPWRVTCDAKTGHIWVGENGQDHWESVKLIEKGANYGWSVYEGSHPFYLERKLGPGKLRQPTLEHHHREARSLTGGVVYHGGALPQLRGAYIYGDYATGKVWAAKHNGEELLWHKEIADTVFKITGFGTDTHGNLLVIDEASGFHRFQPNPHAGQRTSFPVRLSQTGLFTDTRNLKAHPALVPYSVNVPHWNDGAISQHHIALPGDANTTIQFSRGGAWKLPEGSVLSQTLSLEGRRIETRLLTLQQGEWTGYSYKWNAGQTDATLVGRDGEDLTLHHKDQNRPWRIPGRTECMMCHSRAAQFVLGLNELQMNRAHDYGAFQAHQFQVLDQLGVLKGAKWSEYTGNGAAHRKDARLVDPYDPALPLESRVRAYWQANCAHCHVEAGGGNAQMTLKHGIPLDKTGTIDARPVHRDFGIGDAARIVAPGRPEHSVMLQRCVGAAEGRMPPIGARTLDAQWVKLLVEWIKTTQPPAEQP
;
A
#
# COMPACT_ATOMS: atom_id res chain seq x y z
N MET A 1 -11.62 40.27 25.67
CA MET A 1 -12.93 40.64 26.26
C MET A 1 -13.98 39.70 25.69
N HIS A 2 -14.94 39.27 26.52
CA HIS A 2 -16.15 38.48 26.19
C HIS A 2 -15.92 37.06 25.59
N SER A 3 -16.49 35.93 26.06
CA SER A 3 -17.70 35.58 26.86
C SER A 3 -19.04 35.79 26.11
N LEU A 4 -20.03 34.89 26.09
CA LEU A 4 -20.43 33.83 27.04
C LEU A 4 -20.75 32.49 26.29
N LEU A 5 -20.92 31.29 26.85
CA LEU A 5 -21.38 30.74 28.15
C LEU A 5 -22.91 30.57 28.37
N ARG A 6 -23.38 29.30 28.31
CA ARG A 6 -24.45 28.62 29.09
C ARG A 6 -24.44 27.14 28.61
N GLN A 7 -24.31 26.07 29.41
CA GLN A 7 -24.95 25.65 30.68
C GLN A 7 -26.46 25.39 30.52
N GLY A 8 -27.05 24.25 30.92
CA GLY A 8 -26.57 23.01 31.58
C GLY A 8 -27.56 21.83 31.31
N PHE A 9 -27.68 20.75 32.10
CA PHE A 9 -26.97 20.28 33.30
C PHE A 9 -27.35 18.78 33.58
N TRP A 10 -26.37 17.96 34.00
CA TRP A 10 -26.48 16.78 34.91
C TRP A 10 -26.97 15.36 34.48
N MET A 11 -26.34 14.40 35.17
CA MET A 11 -26.42 12.92 35.25
C MET A 11 -27.42 12.48 36.37
N PRO A 12 -27.56 11.18 36.84
CA PRO A 12 -26.80 9.93 36.56
C PRO A 12 -27.61 8.60 36.36
N ALA A 13 -26.87 7.53 36.01
CA ALA A 13 -26.88 6.08 36.39
C ALA A 13 -28.12 5.38 37.06
N CYS A 14 -28.24 4.04 37.22
CA CYS A 14 -27.26 2.98 37.57
C CYS A 14 -27.84 1.52 37.47
N LEU A 15 -26.96 0.49 37.31
CA LEU A 15 -27.13 -0.99 37.50
C LEU A 15 -28.27 -1.75 36.74
N ALA A 16 -28.28 -3.08 36.42
CA ALA A 16 -27.36 -4.25 36.47
C ALA A 16 -27.78 -5.48 37.35
N LEU A 17 -27.41 -6.69 36.88
CA LEU A 17 -27.58 -8.07 37.44
C LEU A 17 -28.99 -8.75 37.37
N ILE A 18 -29.18 -10.10 37.51
CA ILE A 18 -28.62 -11.38 36.94
C ILE A 18 -29.21 -12.61 37.73
N VAL A 19 -29.13 -13.86 37.19
CA VAL A 19 -29.51 -15.21 37.78
C VAL A 19 -31.01 -15.65 37.68
N TRP A 20 -31.44 -16.94 37.75
CA TRP A 20 -31.22 -18.20 36.95
C TRP A 20 -32.13 -19.37 37.50
N LEU A 21 -32.13 -20.57 36.87
CA LEU A 21 -32.78 -21.88 37.29
C LEU A 21 -34.34 -21.95 37.25
N ALA A 22 -35.08 -23.08 37.15
CA ALA A 22 -34.94 -24.49 36.64
C ALA A 22 -36.40 -25.13 36.56
N CYS A 23 -36.76 -26.42 36.36
CA CYS A 23 -36.10 -27.75 36.27
C CYS A 23 -37.00 -28.85 35.59
N GLU A 24 -36.75 -30.15 35.87
CA GLU A 24 -37.29 -31.47 35.41
C GLU A 24 -38.60 -31.97 36.13
N ALA A 25 -39.30 -33.13 35.92
CA ALA A 25 -39.58 -34.19 34.90
C ALA A 25 -40.63 -35.21 35.51
N PRO A 26 -40.82 -36.53 35.18
CA PRO A 26 -40.99 -37.33 33.93
C PRO A 26 -42.26 -38.30 33.90
N ASP A 27 -42.29 -39.29 32.98
CA ASP A 27 -42.88 -40.67 33.04
C ASP A 27 -44.18 -41.15 32.29
N LYS A 28 -44.29 -42.50 32.16
CA LYS A 28 -45.13 -43.41 31.31
C LYS A 28 -45.84 -44.51 32.18
N PRO A 29 -46.70 -45.50 31.74
CA PRO A 29 -46.80 -46.23 30.43
C PRO A 29 -48.23 -46.69 29.97
N THR A 30 -48.35 -47.76 29.14
CA THR A 30 -49.56 -48.31 28.44
C THR A 30 -49.84 -49.82 28.72
N PRO A 31 -51.09 -50.32 28.52
CA PRO A 31 -51.38 -51.40 27.51
C PRO A 31 -52.83 -51.37 26.87
N VAL A 32 -53.15 -51.67 25.58
CA VAL A 32 -53.19 -52.84 24.62
C VAL A 32 -54.53 -53.70 24.58
N PRO A 33 -54.82 -54.70 23.68
CA PRO A 33 -55.97 -54.70 22.73
C PRO A 33 -57.01 -55.87 22.88
N PRO A 34 -57.93 -56.16 21.91
CA PRO A 34 -57.68 -57.00 20.69
C PRO A 34 -58.25 -56.41 19.34
N GLU A 35 -57.62 -56.55 18.15
CA GLU A 35 -57.70 -57.67 17.14
C GLU A 35 -58.97 -57.60 16.22
N ILE A 36 -59.12 -58.09 14.96
CA ILE A 36 -58.46 -59.11 14.10
C ILE A 36 -58.32 -58.64 12.60
N SER A 37 -58.47 -59.49 11.56
CA SER A 37 -58.19 -59.24 10.10
C SER A 37 -58.83 -60.35 9.19
N PRO A 38 -58.57 -60.53 7.85
CA PRO A 38 -58.16 -59.66 6.70
C PRO A 38 -59.13 -59.90 5.47
N PRO A 39 -58.78 -59.94 4.14
CA PRO A 39 -57.81 -59.23 3.27
C PRO A 39 -58.44 -58.58 1.97
N SER A 40 -57.58 -58.10 1.04
CA SER A 40 -57.76 -57.85 -0.42
C SER A 40 -58.02 -56.42 -0.94
N THR A 41 -57.60 -56.15 -2.19
CA THR A 41 -57.30 -54.80 -2.75
C THR A 41 -58.06 -54.43 -4.03
N PRO A 42 -58.62 -53.21 -4.11
CA PRO A 42 -58.93 -52.49 -5.37
C PRO A 42 -57.89 -51.36 -5.70
N PRO A 43 -57.96 -50.73 -6.91
CA PRO A 43 -56.97 -49.77 -7.43
C PRO A 43 -57.10 -48.33 -6.86
N PRO A 44 -56.14 -47.41 -7.12
CA PRO A 44 -55.98 -46.20 -6.31
C PRO A 44 -57.03 -45.10 -6.58
N SER A 45 -57.54 -44.51 -5.50
CA SER A 45 -58.37 -43.30 -5.51
C SER A 45 -57.53 -42.05 -5.79
N SER A 46 -57.98 -41.20 -6.73
CA SER A 46 -57.38 -39.90 -7.02
C SER A 46 -57.62 -38.90 -5.88
N GLY A 47 -56.69 -38.87 -4.92
CA GLY A 47 -56.74 -38.03 -3.71
C GLY A 47 -55.43 -37.29 -3.44
N GLY A 48 -54.74 -36.84 -4.48
CA GLY A 48 -53.49 -36.08 -4.38
C GLY A 48 -53.74 -34.57 -4.49
N THR A 49 -53.20 -33.79 -3.55
CA THR A 49 -53.11 -32.33 -3.69
C THR A 49 -52.06 -31.99 -4.74
N ASN A 50 -52.50 -31.71 -5.98
CA ASN A 50 -51.62 -31.18 -7.02
C ASN A 50 -51.14 -29.78 -6.61
N LEU A 51 -49.94 -29.72 -6.04
CA LEU A 51 -49.12 -28.52 -6.10
C LEU A 51 -48.92 -28.18 -7.58
N ALA A 52 -49.17 -26.93 -7.96
CA ALA A 52 -48.91 -26.48 -9.32
C ALA A 52 -47.42 -26.70 -9.66
N PRO A 53 -47.08 -27.12 -10.88
CA PRO A 53 -45.68 -27.28 -11.27
C PRO A 53 -44.96 -25.94 -11.12
N ILE A 54 -43.76 -25.99 -10.53
CA ILE A 54 -42.92 -24.80 -10.37
C ILE A 54 -42.46 -24.37 -11.76
N ALA A 55 -42.68 -23.10 -12.11
CA ALA A 55 -42.19 -22.52 -13.35
C ALA A 55 -40.65 -22.44 -13.32
N GLU A 56 -39.99 -22.56 -14.46
CA GLU A 56 -38.54 -22.35 -14.56
C GLU A 56 -38.25 -21.05 -15.32
N CYS A 57 -37.49 -20.13 -14.73
CA CYS A 57 -36.81 -19.09 -15.48
C CYS A 57 -35.41 -19.60 -15.83
N ARG A 58 -35.11 -19.77 -17.12
CA ARG A 58 -33.91 -20.50 -17.55
C ARG A 58 -32.76 -19.55 -17.89
N TRP A 59 -31.54 -20.00 -17.67
CA TRP A 59 -30.34 -19.22 -17.99
C TRP A 59 -30.24 -19.00 -19.51
N ALA A 60 -30.01 -17.75 -19.94
CA ALA A 60 -29.83 -17.37 -21.34
C ALA A 60 -28.55 -18.02 -21.92
N SER A 61 -28.72 -18.94 -22.87
CA SER A 61 -27.61 -19.73 -23.43
C SER A 61 -26.71 -18.97 -24.42
N GLY A 62 -27.09 -17.74 -24.78
CA GLY A 62 -26.37 -16.81 -25.65
C GLY A 62 -26.94 -15.40 -25.50
N PRO A 63 -26.40 -14.41 -26.25
CA PRO A 63 -26.95 -13.05 -26.26
C PRO A 63 -28.38 -13.04 -26.81
N ILE A 64 -29.16 -12.06 -26.34
CA ILE A 64 -30.50 -11.72 -26.81
C ILE A 64 -30.46 -10.25 -27.20
N ASN A 65 -30.92 -9.92 -28.40
CA ASN A 65 -31.04 -8.55 -28.89
C ASN A 65 -32.47 -8.09 -28.66
N ILE A 66 -32.67 -6.90 -28.10
CA ILE A 66 -34.03 -6.38 -27.90
C ILE A 66 -34.48 -5.73 -29.21
N ASP A 67 -35.03 -6.53 -30.13
CA ASP A 67 -35.59 -6.06 -31.41
C ASP A 67 -37.08 -6.36 -31.61
N GLY A 68 -37.71 -7.09 -30.67
CA GLY A 68 -39.16 -7.36 -30.68
C GLY A 68 -39.52 -8.69 -31.36
N ASN A 69 -38.53 -9.54 -31.65
CA ASN A 69 -38.68 -10.79 -32.39
C ASN A 69 -37.77 -11.89 -31.79
N ALA A 70 -38.32 -12.58 -30.78
CA ALA A 70 -37.72 -13.67 -30.00
C ALA A 70 -37.37 -14.93 -30.81
N SER A 71 -36.43 -14.78 -31.74
CA SER A 71 -36.02 -15.75 -32.75
C SER A 71 -34.65 -16.36 -32.47
N GLU A 72 -33.93 -15.84 -31.46
CA GLU A 72 -32.60 -16.31 -31.10
C GLU A 72 -32.59 -17.72 -30.50
N PRO A 73 -31.49 -18.47 -30.67
CA PRO A 73 -31.30 -19.78 -30.06
C PRO A 73 -31.46 -19.84 -28.53
N ALA A 74 -31.37 -18.70 -27.83
CA ALA A 74 -31.62 -18.61 -26.39
C ALA A 74 -33.08 -18.94 -26.04
N TRP A 75 -34.04 -18.36 -26.77
CA TRP A 75 -35.47 -18.53 -26.50
C TRP A 75 -35.99 -19.95 -26.73
N ALA A 76 -35.35 -20.71 -27.62
CA ALA A 76 -35.69 -22.11 -27.90
C ALA A 76 -35.54 -23.05 -26.67
N GLY A 77 -34.75 -22.65 -25.66
CA GLY A 77 -34.56 -23.40 -24.42
C GLY A 77 -35.44 -22.97 -23.24
N ALA A 78 -36.25 -21.90 -23.41
CA ALA A 78 -37.03 -21.28 -22.34
C ALA A 78 -38.37 -22.00 -22.07
N THR A 79 -38.90 -21.84 -20.85
CA THR A 79 -40.26 -22.28 -20.52
C THR A 79 -41.29 -21.38 -21.21
N VAL A 80 -42.24 -22.00 -21.92
CA VAL A 80 -43.35 -21.30 -22.58
C VAL A 80 -44.56 -21.27 -21.64
N PHE A 81 -45.02 -20.07 -21.32
CA PHE A 81 -46.22 -19.83 -20.53
C PHE A 81 -47.38 -19.46 -21.46
N GLU A 82 -48.28 -20.41 -21.72
CA GLU A 82 -49.44 -20.22 -22.61
C GLU A 82 -50.82 -20.44 -21.97
N ASP A 83 -50.88 -20.83 -20.70
CA ASP A 83 -52.13 -21.13 -19.98
C ASP A 83 -52.78 -19.89 -19.34
N TYR A 84 -53.06 -18.86 -20.17
CA TYR A 84 -53.73 -17.63 -19.73
C TYR A 84 -55.24 -17.85 -19.50
N ARG A 85 -55.72 -17.56 -18.29
CA ARG A 85 -57.10 -17.85 -17.83
C ARG A 85 -57.74 -16.71 -17.06
N LEU A 86 -59.07 -16.77 -16.97
CA LEU A 86 -59.89 -15.94 -16.07
C LEU A 86 -60.13 -16.69 -14.76
N ALA A 87 -59.08 -16.86 -13.95
CA ALA A 87 -59.04 -17.75 -12.78
C ALA A 87 -60.09 -17.42 -11.69
N TRP A 88 -60.46 -16.15 -11.56
CA TRP A 88 -61.40 -15.62 -10.57
C TRP A 88 -62.88 -15.95 -10.85
N LEU A 89 -63.19 -16.64 -11.94
CA LEU A 89 -64.56 -17.02 -12.30
C LEU A 89 -65.08 -18.28 -11.58
N GLY A 90 -64.26 -18.92 -10.73
CA GLY A 90 -64.64 -20.10 -9.95
C GLY A 90 -65.08 -21.27 -10.82
N ASP A 91 -66.31 -21.76 -10.63
CA ASP A 91 -66.90 -22.84 -11.44
C ASP A 91 -67.04 -22.49 -12.94
N LYS A 92 -66.80 -21.22 -13.32
CA LYS A 92 -66.81 -20.71 -14.70
C LYS A 92 -65.42 -20.34 -15.24
N VAL A 93 -64.34 -20.83 -14.62
CA VAL A 93 -62.97 -20.65 -15.13
C VAL A 93 -62.87 -21.16 -16.57
N ARG A 94 -62.25 -20.33 -17.43
CA ARG A 94 -61.95 -20.63 -18.83
C ARG A 94 -60.62 -20.01 -19.24
N PRO A 95 -60.00 -20.48 -20.34
CA PRO A 95 -58.94 -19.76 -21.04
C PRO A 95 -59.41 -18.37 -21.53
N ALA A 96 -58.42 -17.52 -21.83
CA ALA A 96 -58.60 -16.36 -22.71
C ALA A 96 -59.10 -16.79 -24.10
N ARG A 97 -59.80 -15.90 -24.81
CA ARG A 97 -60.26 -16.13 -26.20
C ARG A 97 -59.08 -16.18 -27.18
N THR A 98 -58.14 -15.27 -26.99
CA THR A 98 -56.91 -15.09 -27.76
C THR A 98 -55.75 -15.80 -27.07
N LYS A 99 -54.80 -16.34 -27.84
CA LYS A 99 -53.59 -16.96 -27.23
C LYS A 99 -52.57 -15.90 -26.87
N THR A 100 -51.83 -16.18 -25.80
CA THR A 100 -50.64 -15.44 -25.37
C THR A 100 -49.56 -16.45 -25.04
N ARG A 101 -48.32 -16.22 -25.47
CA ARG A 101 -47.15 -17.08 -25.22
C ARG A 101 -46.00 -16.25 -24.68
N THR A 102 -45.77 -16.36 -23.39
CA THR A 102 -44.65 -15.68 -22.73
C THR A 102 -43.47 -16.63 -22.56
N ARG A 103 -42.23 -16.12 -22.64
CA ARG A 103 -41.02 -16.80 -22.19
C ARG A 103 -40.23 -15.88 -21.27
N LEU A 104 -39.53 -16.48 -20.29
CA LEU A 104 -38.63 -15.77 -19.38
C LEU A 104 -37.25 -16.44 -19.38
N LEU A 105 -36.19 -15.62 -19.46
CA LEU A 105 -34.80 -16.03 -19.38
C LEU A 105 -34.02 -15.09 -18.45
N TRP A 106 -32.82 -15.47 -18.02
CA TRP A 106 -31.97 -14.61 -17.18
C TRP A 106 -30.47 -14.83 -17.38
N ASP A 107 -29.67 -13.83 -17.02
CA ASP A 107 -28.22 -13.95 -16.88
C ASP A 107 -27.69 -13.16 -15.65
N ASN A 108 -26.40 -12.82 -15.63
CA ASN A 108 -25.78 -12.04 -14.54
C ASN A 108 -26.24 -10.57 -14.47
N GLU A 109 -26.76 -10.01 -15.56
CA GLU A 109 -27.03 -8.57 -15.70
C GLU A 109 -28.54 -8.29 -15.82
N PHE A 110 -29.32 -9.16 -16.47
CA PHE A 110 -30.73 -8.93 -16.76
C PHE A 110 -31.65 -10.14 -16.46
N LEU A 111 -32.92 -9.81 -16.18
CA LEU A 111 -34.06 -10.66 -16.51
C LEU A 111 -34.52 -10.31 -17.94
N TYR A 112 -34.73 -11.31 -18.79
CA TYR A 112 -35.26 -11.17 -20.14
C TYR A 112 -36.70 -11.69 -20.21
N PHE A 113 -37.54 -11.03 -20.99
CA PHE A 113 -38.91 -11.44 -21.25
C PHE A 113 -39.28 -11.29 -22.73
N THR A 114 -40.20 -12.12 -23.20
CA THR A 114 -40.93 -11.92 -24.45
C THR A 114 -42.34 -12.43 -24.30
N ALA A 115 -43.31 -11.80 -24.98
CA ALA A 115 -44.67 -12.29 -25.09
C ALA A 115 -45.19 -12.12 -26.53
N GLU A 116 -45.54 -13.24 -27.16
CA GLU A 116 -46.30 -13.29 -28.42
C GLU A 116 -47.80 -13.30 -28.09
N MET A 117 -48.59 -12.43 -28.71
CA MET A 117 -50.03 -12.29 -28.49
C MET A 117 -50.80 -12.38 -29.81
N GLU A 118 -51.78 -13.26 -29.88
CA GLU A 118 -52.86 -13.16 -30.88
C GLU A 118 -53.79 -12.01 -30.44
N ASP A 119 -54.12 -11.09 -31.34
CA ASP A 119 -55.05 -9.97 -31.09
C ASP A 119 -55.74 -9.64 -32.42
N THR A 120 -57.00 -9.20 -32.40
CA THR A 120 -57.73 -8.89 -33.65
C THR A 120 -57.91 -7.40 -33.92
N ASP A 121 -57.66 -6.52 -32.94
CA ASP A 121 -57.80 -5.07 -33.08
C ASP A 121 -56.84 -4.35 -32.12
N LEU A 122 -55.64 -4.01 -32.59
CA LEU A 122 -54.55 -3.47 -31.77
C LEU A 122 -54.87 -2.05 -31.27
N PHE A 123 -55.10 -1.90 -29.96
CA PHE A 123 -55.45 -0.64 -29.33
C PHE A 123 -54.44 -0.23 -28.24
N ALA A 124 -53.63 0.80 -28.54
CA ALA A 124 -52.84 1.51 -27.52
C ALA A 124 -52.65 3.00 -27.86
N ASP A 125 -53.32 3.86 -27.10
CA ASP A 125 -53.27 5.33 -27.22
C ASP A 125 -52.51 6.04 -26.09
N VAL A 126 -52.27 5.37 -24.94
CA VAL A 126 -51.39 5.85 -23.86
C VAL A 126 -49.94 5.82 -24.34
N SER A 127 -49.31 6.99 -24.41
CA SER A 127 -47.98 7.19 -25.01
C SER A 127 -47.00 7.90 -24.07
N GLU A 128 -47.47 8.38 -22.92
CA GLU A 128 -46.61 8.91 -21.86
C GLU A 128 -46.00 7.78 -21.00
N PRO A 129 -44.68 7.85 -20.70
CA PRO A 129 -44.06 6.94 -19.72
C PRO A 129 -44.75 7.02 -18.36
N ASP A 130 -44.95 5.86 -17.73
CA ASP A 130 -45.74 5.68 -16.50
C ASP A 130 -47.20 6.18 -16.58
N GLY A 131 -47.73 6.27 -17.80
CA GLY A 131 -49.15 6.44 -18.08
C GLY A 131 -50.00 5.26 -17.57
N ASP A 132 -51.32 5.41 -17.64
CA ASP A 132 -52.27 4.41 -17.15
C ASP A 132 -52.46 3.29 -18.20
N THR A 133 -51.41 2.49 -18.47
CA THR A 133 -51.30 1.56 -19.62
C THR A 133 -52.31 0.42 -19.64
N TRP A 134 -52.91 0.05 -18.50
CA TRP A 134 -54.04 -0.91 -18.41
C TRP A 134 -55.35 -0.42 -19.05
N ASN A 135 -55.36 0.79 -19.62
CA ASN A 135 -56.46 1.25 -20.47
C ASN A 135 -56.30 0.80 -21.95
N ASN A 136 -55.24 0.04 -22.27
CA ASN A 136 -54.88 -0.41 -23.62
C ASN A 136 -54.56 -1.91 -23.64
N ASP A 137 -54.27 -2.45 -24.83
CA ASP A 137 -53.60 -3.73 -24.98
C ASP A 137 -52.21 -3.67 -24.32
N VAL A 138 -52.08 -4.41 -23.23
CA VAL A 138 -50.90 -4.40 -22.38
C VAL A 138 -50.59 -5.79 -21.86
N TRP A 139 -49.31 -6.11 -21.81
CA TRP A 139 -48.76 -7.27 -21.13
C TRP A 139 -48.05 -6.82 -19.85
N GLU A 140 -48.28 -7.55 -18.75
CA GLU A 140 -47.83 -7.17 -17.41
C GLU A 140 -47.04 -8.31 -16.75
N LEU A 141 -45.92 -7.96 -16.12
CA LEU A 141 -45.05 -8.85 -15.35
C LEU A 141 -44.99 -8.40 -13.90
N PHE A 142 -45.55 -9.21 -13.00
CA PHE A 142 -45.44 -9.02 -11.56
C PHE A 142 -44.35 -9.93 -10.97
N LEU A 143 -43.42 -9.36 -10.20
CA LEU A 143 -42.30 -10.10 -9.60
C LEU A 143 -42.18 -9.84 -8.09
N LYS A 144 -42.26 -10.91 -7.30
CA LYS A 144 -42.09 -10.87 -5.84
C LYS A 144 -40.98 -11.83 -5.40
N PRO A 145 -39.78 -11.31 -5.10
CA PRO A 145 -38.64 -12.10 -4.61
C PRO A 145 -38.87 -12.80 -3.27
N ALA A 146 -38.03 -13.79 -3.00
CA ALA A 146 -38.09 -14.62 -1.79
C ALA A 146 -37.95 -13.78 -0.50
N GLY A 147 -38.81 -14.06 0.50
CA GLY A 147 -38.68 -13.51 1.86
C GLY A 147 -39.27 -12.12 2.11
N GLY A 148 -39.93 -11.49 1.12
CA GLY A 148 -40.47 -10.13 1.23
C GLY A 148 -42.01 -10.01 1.24
N LYS A 149 -42.52 -8.86 1.70
CA LYS A 149 -43.87 -8.36 1.38
C LYS A 149 -43.90 -7.48 0.12
N ALA A 150 -42.74 -7.03 -0.33
CA ALA A 150 -42.56 -6.14 -1.46
C ALA A 150 -42.60 -6.89 -2.79
N TYR A 151 -42.99 -6.20 -3.86
CA TYR A 151 -43.02 -6.73 -5.22
C TYR A 151 -42.87 -5.61 -6.26
N TYR A 152 -42.62 -6.01 -7.49
CA TYR A 152 -42.49 -5.17 -8.67
C TYR A 152 -43.59 -5.50 -9.68
N GLU A 153 -43.81 -4.56 -10.57
CA GLU A 153 -44.84 -4.52 -11.60
C GLU A 153 -44.24 -3.80 -12.80
N PHE A 154 -44.26 -4.44 -13.97
CA PHE A 154 -43.65 -3.95 -15.21
C PHE A 154 -44.58 -4.20 -16.39
N HIS A 155 -44.97 -3.16 -17.12
CA HIS A 155 -45.90 -3.26 -18.24
C HIS A 155 -45.23 -2.81 -19.54
N VAL A 156 -45.65 -3.41 -20.66
CA VAL A 156 -45.39 -2.88 -22.01
C VAL A 156 -46.69 -2.98 -22.83
N SER A 157 -47.12 -1.88 -23.43
CA SER A 157 -48.30 -1.85 -24.31
C SER A 157 -47.95 -2.14 -25.78
N ALA A 158 -48.97 -2.34 -26.62
CA ALA A 158 -48.79 -2.45 -28.07
C ALA A 158 -48.13 -1.20 -28.73
N ALA A 159 -48.13 -0.04 -28.04
CA ALA A 159 -47.40 1.16 -28.46
C ALA A 159 -45.92 1.20 -27.99
N ASN A 160 -45.42 0.12 -27.37
CA ASN A 160 -44.13 0.05 -26.66
C ASN A 160 -44.01 1.06 -25.49
N THR A 161 -45.15 1.53 -24.97
CA THR A 161 -45.22 2.39 -23.78
C THR A 161 -44.92 1.56 -22.53
N LYS A 162 -43.95 1.98 -21.73
CA LYS A 162 -43.57 1.35 -20.47
C LYS A 162 -44.28 1.99 -19.27
N PHE A 163 -44.57 1.15 -18.27
CA PHE A 163 -44.92 1.55 -16.91
C PHE A 163 -44.16 0.63 -15.95
N ASP A 164 -43.57 1.19 -14.90
CA ASP A 164 -42.90 0.42 -13.87
C ASP A 164 -43.19 0.91 -12.44
N LEU A 165 -43.22 -0.04 -11.50
CA LEU A 165 -43.57 0.26 -10.11
C LEU A 165 -42.94 -0.71 -9.11
N PHE A 166 -42.41 -0.15 -8.03
CA PHE A 166 -42.06 -0.89 -6.80
C PHE A 166 -43.10 -0.65 -5.70
N LEU A 167 -43.71 -1.74 -5.23
CA LEU A 167 -44.69 -1.73 -4.16
C LEU A 167 -44.10 -2.42 -2.91
N PRO A 168 -43.77 -1.67 -1.83
CA PRO A 168 -43.16 -2.26 -0.62
C PRO A 168 -44.11 -3.21 0.13
N HIS A 169 -45.41 -3.10 -0.11
CA HIS A 169 -46.45 -4.05 0.28
C HIS A 169 -47.75 -3.75 -0.48
N ARG A 170 -48.64 -4.75 -0.60
CA ARG A 170 -50.03 -4.55 -1.05
C ARG A 170 -50.73 -3.55 -0.12
N GLY A 171 -51.41 -2.56 -0.70
CA GLY A 171 -52.10 -1.49 0.05
C GLY A 171 -51.39 -0.14 0.08
N ALA A 172 -50.17 -0.02 -0.45
CA ALA A 172 -49.37 1.21 -0.49
C ALA A 172 -49.87 2.26 -1.51
N TRP A 173 -51.20 2.49 -1.60
CA TRP A 173 -51.88 3.22 -2.66
C TRP A 173 -51.71 4.75 -2.61
N LEU A 174 -50.48 5.21 -2.85
CA LEU A 174 -50.14 6.60 -3.17
C LEU A 174 -49.42 6.63 -4.54
N LEU A 175 -50.06 6.05 -5.56
CA LEU A 175 -49.54 5.84 -6.93
C LEU A 175 -48.72 7.03 -7.45
N LYS A 176 -49.30 8.25 -7.43
CA LYS A 176 -48.65 9.48 -7.92
C LYS A 176 -47.34 9.88 -7.21
N ARG A 177 -47.02 9.27 -6.06
CA ARG A 177 -45.77 9.46 -5.32
C ARG A 177 -44.81 8.27 -5.47
N LEU A 178 -45.30 7.08 -5.83
CA LEU A 178 -44.47 5.88 -6.03
C LEU A 178 -43.96 5.75 -7.48
N ARG A 179 -44.76 6.05 -8.51
CA ARG A 179 -44.35 6.12 -9.94
C ARG A 179 -43.24 7.15 -10.26
N ARG A 180 -42.71 7.85 -9.25
CA ARG A 180 -41.61 8.82 -9.37
C ARG A 180 -40.64 8.75 -8.20
N ALA A 181 -40.70 7.68 -7.39
CA ALA A 181 -39.80 7.48 -6.25
C ALA A 181 -38.48 6.82 -6.68
N HIS A 182 -38.52 6.02 -7.75
CA HIS A 182 -37.43 5.25 -8.31
C HIS A 182 -37.50 5.36 -9.83
N GLU A 183 -36.34 5.26 -10.47
CA GLU A 183 -36.14 5.29 -11.92
C GLU A 183 -35.66 3.88 -12.31
N PHE A 184 -36.36 3.24 -13.24
CA PHE A 184 -36.04 1.92 -13.77
C PHE A 184 -35.54 2.03 -15.21
N HIS A 185 -34.82 1.00 -15.65
CA HIS A 185 -34.14 0.97 -16.93
C HIS A 185 -34.64 -0.24 -17.75
N ILE A 186 -35.98 -0.40 -17.80
CA ILE A 186 -36.62 -1.44 -18.61
C ILE A 186 -36.48 -1.10 -20.09
N GLU A 187 -35.80 -1.98 -20.83
CA GLU A 187 -35.68 -1.90 -22.28
C GLU A 187 -36.69 -2.89 -22.90
N SER A 188 -37.44 -2.45 -23.92
CA SER A 188 -38.25 -3.35 -24.74
C SER A 188 -38.51 -2.76 -26.12
N GLU A 189 -38.74 -3.64 -27.09
CA GLU A 189 -39.22 -3.36 -28.43
C GLU A 189 -40.45 -4.21 -28.78
N VAL A 190 -41.27 -3.72 -29.71
CA VAL A 190 -42.57 -4.30 -30.06
C VAL A 190 -42.71 -4.47 -31.58
N THR A 191 -43.00 -5.70 -32.02
CA THR A 191 -43.35 -6.03 -33.40
C THR A 191 -44.86 -6.21 -33.53
N LEU A 192 -45.50 -5.39 -34.36
CA LEU A 192 -46.93 -5.51 -34.68
C LEU A 192 -47.16 -6.35 -35.94
N ARG A 193 -48.28 -7.07 -35.98
CA ARG A 193 -48.78 -7.81 -37.16
C ARG A 193 -50.17 -7.30 -37.54
N GLY A 194 -50.26 -5.99 -37.73
CA GLY A 194 -51.50 -5.24 -37.78
C GLY A 194 -51.34 -3.71 -37.78
N THR A 195 -52.44 -2.98 -37.68
CA THR A 195 -52.51 -1.51 -37.75
C THR A 195 -52.89 -0.90 -36.40
N LEU A 196 -51.90 -0.37 -35.66
CA LEU A 196 -52.16 0.20 -34.33
C LEU A 196 -53.18 1.34 -34.35
N ASN A 197 -54.24 1.18 -33.56
CA ASN A 197 -55.38 2.08 -33.37
C ASN A 197 -56.34 2.23 -34.58
N ASP A 198 -56.29 1.36 -35.59
CA ASP A 198 -57.34 1.30 -36.63
C ASP A 198 -58.39 0.22 -36.34
N LEU A 199 -59.37 0.57 -35.51
CA LEU A 199 -60.50 -0.31 -35.15
C LEU A 199 -61.48 -0.60 -36.32
N THR A 200 -61.05 -0.44 -37.57
CA THR A 200 -61.84 -0.71 -38.78
C THR A 200 -61.26 -1.78 -39.70
N ASP A 201 -59.99 -2.18 -39.52
CA ASP A 201 -59.42 -3.37 -40.19
C ASP A 201 -59.53 -4.63 -39.29
N ARG A 202 -58.57 -5.56 -39.35
CA ARG A 202 -58.46 -6.74 -38.47
C ARG A 202 -57.02 -7.26 -38.44
N ASP A 203 -56.49 -7.40 -37.23
CA ASP A 203 -55.10 -7.72 -36.98
C ASP A 203 -54.84 -9.22 -36.74
N SER A 204 -53.54 -9.55 -36.59
CA SER A 204 -53.06 -10.86 -36.11
C SER A 204 -52.14 -10.74 -34.89
N GLY A 205 -52.31 -9.64 -34.15
CA GLY A 205 -51.68 -9.36 -32.86
C GLY A 205 -50.25 -8.84 -32.92
N TRP A 206 -49.54 -8.99 -31.81
CA TRP A 206 -48.27 -8.32 -31.55
C TRP A 206 -47.28 -9.21 -30.79
N THR A 207 -46.01 -8.82 -30.75
CA THR A 207 -44.98 -9.42 -29.90
C THR A 207 -44.22 -8.32 -29.20
N VAL A 208 -43.99 -8.49 -27.90
CA VAL A 208 -43.01 -7.70 -27.14
C VAL A 208 -41.79 -8.55 -26.81
N GLU A 209 -40.62 -7.94 -26.79
CA GLU A 209 -39.39 -8.48 -26.23
C GLU A 209 -38.69 -7.40 -25.41
N GLY A 210 -38.06 -7.78 -24.30
CA GLY A 210 -37.42 -6.82 -23.41
C GLY A 210 -36.54 -7.42 -22.33
N ARG A 211 -35.89 -6.53 -21.58
CA ARG A 211 -35.00 -6.86 -20.47
C ARG A 211 -35.08 -5.83 -19.34
N ILE A 212 -34.89 -6.30 -18.12
CA ILE A 212 -34.90 -5.52 -16.88
C ILE A 212 -33.59 -5.80 -16.15
N PRO A 213 -32.73 -4.80 -15.89
CA PRO A 213 -31.45 -5.03 -15.25
C PRO A 213 -31.61 -5.29 -13.74
N TRP A 214 -30.82 -6.23 -13.21
CA TRP A 214 -30.86 -6.60 -11.80
C TRP A 214 -30.45 -5.47 -10.83
N SER A 215 -29.87 -4.38 -11.35
CA SER A 215 -29.61 -3.14 -10.62
C SER A 215 -30.87 -2.52 -10.04
N ASP A 216 -32.04 -2.79 -10.61
CA ASP A 216 -33.28 -2.09 -10.26
C ASP A 216 -34.07 -2.88 -9.21
N LEU A 217 -33.95 -4.21 -9.25
CA LEU A 217 -34.44 -5.12 -8.22
C LEU A 217 -33.56 -5.16 -6.95
N LYS A 218 -32.55 -4.27 -6.85
CA LYS A 218 -31.63 -4.16 -5.70
C LYS A 218 -32.32 -3.97 -4.35
N MET A 219 -33.52 -3.39 -4.31
CA MET A 219 -34.26 -3.12 -3.06
C MET A 219 -34.79 -4.40 -2.39
N THR A 220 -34.83 -5.51 -3.12
CA THR A 220 -35.22 -6.84 -2.62
C THR A 220 -34.10 -7.88 -2.70
N GLY A 221 -32.89 -7.49 -3.09
CA GLY A 221 -31.72 -8.37 -3.18
C GLY A 221 -30.97 -8.33 -4.52
N GLY A 222 -31.60 -7.82 -5.60
CA GLY A 222 -31.02 -7.85 -6.95
C GLY A 222 -31.24 -9.20 -7.63
N ALA A 223 -30.20 -9.71 -8.29
CA ALA A 223 -30.25 -10.95 -9.07
C ALA A 223 -30.53 -12.21 -8.20
N PRO A 224 -31.34 -13.16 -8.69
CA PRO A 224 -31.50 -14.47 -8.07
C PRO A 224 -30.27 -15.36 -8.27
N GLY A 225 -30.06 -16.32 -7.38
CA GLY A 225 -29.18 -17.46 -7.60
C GLY A 225 -29.90 -18.64 -8.28
N SER A 226 -29.16 -19.56 -8.89
CA SER A 226 -29.75 -20.80 -9.39
C SER A 226 -30.32 -21.64 -8.23
N GLY A 227 -31.56 -22.07 -8.34
CA GLY A 227 -32.35 -22.73 -7.29
C GLY A 227 -33.13 -21.78 -6.37
N ASP A 228 -32.96 -20.46 -6.49
CA ASP A 228 -33.78 -19.50 -5.74
C ASP A 228 -35.21 -19.47 -6.32
N LYS A 229 -36.22 -19.39 -5.43
CA LYS A 229 -37.64 -19.47 -5.81
C LYS A 229 -38.38 -18.19 -5.45
N TRP A 230 -38.88 -17.51 -6.47
CA TRP A 230 -39.66 -16.28 -6.36
C TRP A 230 -41.13 -16.57 -6.66
N THR A 231 -41.99 -15.58 -6.42
CA THR A 231 -43.41 -15.64 -6.82
C THR A 231 -43.70 -14.59 -7.90
N PHE A 232 -44.46 -14.95 -8.92
CA PHE A 232 -44.71 -14.11 -10.09
C PHE A 232 -46.14 -14.25 -10.62
N ALA A 233 -46.58 -13.28 -11.41
CA ALA A 233 -47.75 -13.40 -12.28
C ALA A 233 -47.45 -12.77 -13.64
N LEU A 234 -48.00 -13.37 -14.69
CA LEU A 234 -48.03 -12.79 -16.03
C LEU A 234 -49.49 -12.47 -16.34
N CYS A 235 -49.77 -11.24 -16.74
CA CYS A 235 -51.13 -10.79 -17.04
C CYS A 235 -51.21 -10.16 -18.43
N ARG A 236 -52.42 -10.12 -18.98
CA ARG A 236 -52.73 -9.43 -20.24
C ARG A 236 -54.08 -8.75 -20.14
N TYR A 237 -54.18 -7.57 -20.73
CA TYR A 237 -55.42 -6.93 -21.13
C TYR A 237 -55.54 -7.04 -22.66
N ASP A 238 -56.75 -7.29 -23.15
CA ASP A 238 -57.12 -7.47 -24.55
C ASP A 238 -58.36 -6.62 -24.82
N TYR A 239 -58.27 -5.66 -25.72
CA TYR A 239 -59.29 -4.65 -26.04
C TYR A 239 -60.05 -4.93 -27.35
N SER A 240 -59.87 -6.13 -27.95
CA SER A 240 -60.42 -6.50 -29.26
C SER A 240 -61.93 -6.17 -29.45
N VAL A 241 -62.27 -5.72 -30.66
CA VAL A 241 -63.58 -5.16 -31.02
C VAL A 241 -64.65 -6.26 -31.07
N GLY A 242 -65.50 -6.26 -30.05
CA GLY A 242 -66.54 -7.27 -29.80
C GLY A 242 -66.62 -7.72 -28.34
N LEU A 243 -65.71 -7.25 -27.48
CA LEU A 243 -65.77 -7.41 -26.03
C LEU A 243 -66.58 -6.27 -25.39
N GLU A 244 -67.43 -6.58 -24.39
CA GLU A 244 -68.17 -5.53 -23.64
C GLU A 244 -67.27 -4.71 -22.70
N ARG A 245 -66.10 -5.26 -22.36
CA ARG A 245 -65.02 -4.77 -21.49
C ARG A 245 -63.75 -5.54 -21.87
N PRO A 246 -62.54 -5.00 -21.66
CA PRO A 246 -61.32 -5.72 -21.96
C PRO A 246 -61.25 -7.11 -21.31
N GLU A 247 -60.73 -8.10 -22.02
CA GLU A 247 -60.59 -9.46 -21.52
C GLU A 247 -59.27 -9.63 -20.75
N LEU A 248 -59.30 -9.26 -19.47
CA LEU A 248 -58.21 -9.50 -18.53
C LEU A 248 -57.98 -11.01 -18.38
N SER A 249 -56.72 -11.45 -18.47
CA SER A 249 -56.33 -12.85 -18.28
C SER A 249 -54.95 -12.97 -17.61
N SER A 250 -54.69 -14.11 -16.94
CA SER A 250 -53.39 -14.35 -16.30
C SER A 250 -53.02 -15.83 -16.24
N THR A 251 -51.73 -16.12 -16.14
CA THR A 251 -51.17 -17.44 -15.82
C THR A 251 -51.22 -17.79 -14.33
N ALA A 252 -51.48 -16.82 -13.45
CA ALA A 252 -51.58 -17.03 -12.00
C ALA A 252 -53.02 -17.35 -11.57
N PRO A 253 -53.23 -18.26 -10.59
CA PRO A 253 -54.55 -18.71 -10.14
C PRO A 253 -55.26 -17.71 -9.21
N PHE A 254 -55.41 -16.45 -9.65
CA PHE A 254 -56.07 -15.37 -8.91
C PHE A 254 -57.49 -15.73 -8.47
N GLN A 255 -57.75 -15.59 -7.17
CA GLN A 255 -59.04 -15.90 -6.53
C GLN A 255 -60.06 -14.76 -6.61
N ALA A 256 -59.66 -13.61 -7.16
CA ALA A 256 -60.50 -12.44 -7.40
C ALA A 256 -59.91 -11.62 -8.56
N LEU A 257 -60.72 -10.78 -9.21
CA LEU A 257 -60.26 -9.84 -10.24
C LEU A 257 -59.50 -8.66 -9.60
N ASP A 258 -58.24 -8.93 -9.23
CA ASP A 258 -57.31 -8.00 -8.59
C ASP A 258 -55.90 -8.58 -8.74
N PHE A 259 -55.12 -8.11 -9.72
CA PHE A 259 -53.75 -8.60 -9.97
C PHE A 259 -52.76 -8.19 -8.87
N HIS A 260 -53.08 -7.20 -8.04
CA HIS A 260 -52.29 -6.80 -6.87
C HIS A 260 -52.52 -7.75 -5.68
N ARG A 261 -52.50 -9.07 -5.94
CA ARG A 261 -52.69 -10.16 -4.97
C ARG A 261 -51.46 -11.08 -4.92
N PRO A 262 -50.33 -10.64 -4.31
CA PRO A 262 -49.05 -11.37 -4.37
C PRO A 262 -48.98 -12.65 -3.51
N GLN A 263 -50.12 -13.09 -2.96
CA GLN A 263 -50.33 -14.39 -2.32
C GLN A 263 -51.06 -15.41 -3.23
N ASP A 264 -51.57 -14.98 -4.39
CA ASP A 264 -52.17 -15.83 -5.42
C ASP A 264 -51.18 -16.10 -6.60
N PHE A 265 -50.01 -15.46 -6.58
CA PHE A 265 -48.95 -15.57 -7.59
C PHE A 265 -48.41 -17.01 -7.71
N ALA A 266 -48.08 -17.42 -8.93
CA ALA A 266 -47.39 -18.67 -9.21
C ALA A 266 -45.94 -18.64 -8.66
N THR A 267 -45.30 -19.81 -8.52
CA THR A 267 -43.89 -19.90 -8.09
C THR A 267 -42.99 -20.12 -9.30
N ILE A 268 -41.88 -19.37 -9.38
CA ILE A 268 -40.84 -19.53 -10.40
C ILE A 268 -39.48 -19.79 -9.75
N GLU A 269 -38.76 -20.78 -10.25
CA GLU A 269 -37.41 -21.16 -9.85
C GLU A 269 -36.42 -20.74 -10.94
N PHE A 270 -35.34 -20.08 -10.54
CA PHE A 270 -34.30 -19.67 -11.47
C PHE A 270 -33.33 -20.84 -11.69
N VAL A 271 -33.24 -21.34 -12.92
CA VAL A 271 -32.53 -22.58 -13.26
C VAL A 271 -31.44 -22.30 -14.30
N GLY A 272 -30.21 -22.71 -14.02
CA GLY A 272 -29.17 -22.80 -15.05
C GLY A 272 -27.75 -22.67 -14.52
N LYS A 273 -26.88 -22.04 -15.32
CA LYS A 273 -25.45 -21.94 -15.02
C LYS A 273 -25.26 -21.20 -13.71
N GLU A 274 -24.62 -21.84 -12.73
CA GLU A 274 -24.50 -21.36 -11.35
C GLU A 274 -24.12 -19.88 -11.27
N ALA A 275 -25.11 -19.02 -11.02
CA ALA A 275 -24.87 -17.59 -10.90
C ALA A 275 -23.95 -17.35 -9.70
N ASN A 276 -22.82 -16.68 -9.96
CA ASN A 276 -21.77 -16.38 -9.00
C ASN A 276 -22.38 -15.78 -7.72
N ARG A 277 -22.49 -16.58 -6.66
CA ARG A 277 -23.12 -16.16 -5.40
C ARG A 277 -22.26 -15.14 -4.65
N PHE A 278 -22.32 -13.89 -5.10
CA PHE A 278 -21.82 -12.74 -4.37
C PHE A 278 -22.82 -12.29 -3.27
N GLY A 279 -23.25 -13.27 -2.47
CA GLY A 279 -23.99 -13.05 -1.24
C GLY A 279 -23.13 -12.32 -0.20
N PRO A 280 -23.73 -11.78 0.88
CA PRO A 280 -23.07 -10.87 1.80
C PRO A 280 -21.81 -11.48 2.42
N LEU A 281 -20.64 -11.04 1.95
CA LEU A 281 -19.35 -11.57 2.39
C LEU A 281 -19.05 -11.20 3.85
N ARG A 282 -19.28 -12.14 4.76
CA ARG A 282 -18.87 -12.00 6.16
C ARG A 282 -17.37 -12.29 6.30
N ARG A 283 -16.61 -11.31 6.79
CA ARG A 283 -15.21 -11.50 7.19
C ARG A 283 -15.08 -12.60 8.25
N VAL A 284 -14.17 -13.54 8.00
CA VAL A 284 -13.63 -14.48 9.00
C VAL A 284 -12.45 -13.81 9.71
N ALA A 285 -12.31 -14.00 11.02
CA ALA A 285 -11.18 -13.48 11.78
C ALA A 285 -9.89 -14.30 11.50
N TRP A 286 -8.73 -13.64 11.48
CA TRP A 286 -7.43 -14.31 11.37
C TRP A 286 -6.64 -14.18 12.67
N GLU A 287 -6.70 -15.23 13.48
CA GLU A 287 -5.96 -15.34 14.76
C GLU A 287 -4.79 -16.33 14.67
N ALA A 288 -4.71 -17.09 13.57
CA ALA A 288 -3.75 -18.19 13.39
C ALA A 288 -2.30 -17.75 13.15
N SER A 289 -2.01 -16.45 13.06
CA SER A 289 -0.68 -15.92 12.71
C SER A 289 0.39 -16.31 13.72
N ARG A 290 1.36 -17.12 13.28
CA ARG A 290 2.58 -17.47 14.04
C ARG A 290 3.79 -16.65 13.65
N LEU A 291 3.65 -15.75 12.67
CA LEU A 291 4.68 -14.84 12.19
C LEU A 291 4.83 -13.66 13.18
N LYS A 292 5.49 -13.92 14.31
CA LYS A 292 5.74 -12.95 15.38
C LYS A 292 7.20 -13.02 15.85
N GLY A 293 7.84 -11.88 16.02
CA GLY A 293 9.27 -11.78 16.31
C GLY A 293 10.15 -12.12 15.11
N SER A 294 11.39 -12.51 15.38
CA SER A 294 12.40 -12.86 14.37
C SER A 294 12.81 -14.34 14.47
N PRO A 295 13.08 -15.03 13.34
CA PRO A 295 13.66 -16.39 13.33
C PRO A 295 15.12 -16.42 13.82
N GLU A 296 15.82 -15.30 13.71
CA GLU A 296 17.20 -15.18 14.15
C GLU A 296 17.25 -15.09 15.70
N PRO A 297 18.28 -15.66 16.38
CA PRO A 297 18.38 -15.61 17.83
C PRO A 297 18.40 -14.16 18.34
N ALA A 298 17.70 -13.88 19.44
CA ALA A 298 17.59 -12.51 19.95
C ALA A 298 18.97 -11.93 20.29
N LEU A 299 19.23 -10.70 19.85
CA LEU A 299 20.53 -10.04 19.95
C LEU A 299 20.91 -9.72 21.42
N PRO A 300 22.22 -9.55 21.73
CA PRO A 300 22.70 -9.52 23.11
C PRO A 300 22.20 -8.35 23.97
N TYR A 301 21.72 -7.26 23.37
CA TYR A 301 21.24 -6.08 24.09
C TYR A 301 19.85 -5.64 23.61
N THR A 302 19.15 -4.95 24.50
CA THR A 302 17.87 -4.27 24.26
C THR A 302 17.89 -2.88 24.91
N THR A 303 16.83 -2.09 24.76
CA THR A 303 16.81 -0.68 25.18
C THR A 303 15.54 -0.30 25.95
N GLU A 304 15.66 0.65 26.89
CA GLU A 304 14.55 1.19 27.69
C GLU A 304 14.56 2.73 27.78
N PRO A 305 13.40 3.42 27.83
CA PRO A 305 13.35 4.88 27.94
C PRO A 305 13.89 5.39 29.28
N VAL A 306 14.74 6.45 29.26
CA VAL A 306 15.42 6.93 30.49
C VAL A 306 14.68 8.08 31.19
N TRP A 307 14.25 9.10 30.43
CA TRP A 307 13.65 10.32 30.98
C TRP A 307 12.23 10.56 30.43
N PRO A 308 11.25 9.68 30.73
CA PRO A 308 9.92 9.68 30.09
C PRO A 308 9.03 10.90 30.40
N ARG A 309 9.47 11.81 31.28
CA ARG A 309 8.79 13.07 31.60
C ARG A 309 9.47 14.31 31.00
N LEU A 310 10.60 14.16 30.33
CA LEU A 310 11.32 15.25 29.66
C LEU A 310 10.62 15.59 28.32
N PRO A 311 10.31 16.87 28.01
CA PRO A 311 9.53 17.25 26.82
C PRO A 311 10.35 17.28 25.52
N VAL A 312 11.05 16.17 25.23
CA VAL A 312 11.95 15.96 24.09
C VAL A 312 11.17 15.94 22.76
N LYS A 313 11.74 16.51 21.70
CA LYS A 313 11.20 16.52 20.33
C LYS A 313 12.35 16.54 19.32
N LYS A 314 12.44 15.57 18.40
CA LYS A 314 13.50 15.50 17.36
C LYS A 314 14.93 15.73 17.89
N PRO A 315 15.38 14.99 18.93
CA PRO A 315 16.74 15.13 19.44
C PRO A 315 17.75 14.63 18.38
N LEU A 316 18.86 15.34 18.24
CA LEU A 316 19.93 15.03 17.30
C LEU A 316 21.20 14.51 17.95
N GLU A 317 21.53 15.04 19.12
CA GLU A 317 22.82 14.82 19.79
C GLU A 317 22.66 15.11 21.29
N LEU A 318 23.43 14.40 22.12
CA LEU A 318 23.44 14.50 23.58
C LEU A 318 24.91 14.53 24.04
N LYS A 319 25.29 15.47 24.90
CA LYS A 319 26.62 15.54 25.52
C LYS A 319 26.51 15.92 27.01
N HIS A 320 27.55 15.60 27.78
CA HIS A 320 27.73 16.08 29.15
C HIS A 320 28.08 17.57 29.13
N VAL A 321 27.74 18.30 30.20
CA VAL A 321 28.13 19.71 30.37
C VAL A 321 29.44 19.78 31.18
N PRO A 322 30.59 20.18 30.60
CA PRO A 322 31.87 20.11 31.31
C PRO A 322 31.89 20.99 32.55
N GLY A 323 32.32 20.42 33.67
CA GLY A 323 32.41 21.13 34.96
C GLY A 323 31.07 21.35 35.68
N VAL A 324 29.95 20.78 35.19
CA VAL A 324 28.63 20.92 35.83
C VAL A 324 28.06 19.54 36.16
N GLU A 325 28.13 19.15 37.43
CA GLU A 325 27.76 17.82 37.91
C GLU A 325 26.27 17.49 37.66
N GLY A 326 25.98 16.25 37.25
CA GLY A 326 24.60 15.81 37.01
C GLY A 326 23.87 16.54 35.88
N ARG A 327 24.58 17.20 34.94
CA ARG A 327 23.98 17.93 33.82
C ARG A 327 24.34 17.35 32.46
N LEU A 328 23.30 17.18 31.65
CA LEU A 328 23.37 16.80 30.25
C LEU A 328 22.75 17.90 29.40
N ALA A 329 23.22 18.06 28.17
CA ALA A 329 22.61 18.93 27.18
C ALA A 329 22.32 18.17 25.88
N TYR A 330 21.18 18.49 25.25
CA TYR A 330 20.77 17.91 23.97
C TYR A 330 20.35 18.97 22.95
N LEU A 331 20.63 18.69 21.69
CA LEU A 331 20.24 19.53 20.55
C LEU A 331 18.94 19.02 19.91
N ASP A 332 17.98 19.89 19.66
CA ASP A 332 16.90 19.64 18.68
C ASP A 332 16.87 20.66 17.54
N HIS A 333 16.34 20.22 16.39
CA HIS A 333 16.15 21.06 15.22
C HIS A 333 14.78 20.81 14.57
N ARG A 334 14.13 21.88 14.09
CA ARG A 334 12.77 21.84 13.57
C ARG A 334 12.59 22.75 12.36
N GLN A 335 12.24 22.14 11.23
CA GLN A 335 11.84 22.79 9.99
C GLN A 335 10.30 22.80 9.91
N GLU A 336 9.68 23.97 9.97
CA GLU A 336 8.23 24.14 9.99
C GLU A 336 7.73 25.07 8.87
N LYS A 337 6.40 25.12 8.67
CA LYS A 337 5.74 26.02 7.70
C LYS A 337 6.02 27.51 7.95
N ASN A 338 6.42 27.90 9.16
CA ASN A 338 6.68 29.29 9.52
C ASN A 338 8.17 29.64 9.68
N GLY A 339 9.07 28.66 9.78
CA GLY A 339 10.50 28.93 9.98
C GLY A 339 11.36 27.67 10.14
N ALA A 340 12.67 27.88 10.17
CA ALA A 340 13.62 26.93 10.72
C ALA A 340 14.00 27.40 12.12
N TYR A 341 14.11 26.50 13.09
CA TYR A 341 14.67 26.82 14.40
C TYR A 341 15.37 25.61 15.03
N SER A 342 16.37 25.89 15.87
CA SER A 342 17.14 24.88 16.59
C SER A 342 17.35 25.32 18.04
N LYS A 343 17.41 24.36 18.95
CA LYS A 343 17.54 24.62 20.39
C LYS A 343 18.50 23.66 21.06
N LEU A 344 19.44 24.23 21.81
CA LEU A 344 20.24 23.48 22.79
C LEU A 344 19.54 23.58 24.14
N TRP A 345 19.21 22.43 24.73
CA TRP A 345 18.57 22.32 26.03
C TRP A 345 19.50 21.68 27.03
N MET A 346 19.53 22.17 28.27
CA MET A 346 20.18 21.50 29.41
C MET A 346 19.13 20.96 30.38
N PHE A 347 19.40 19.79 30.97
CA PHE A 347 18.56 19.19 31.99
C PHE A 347 19.38 18.45 33.04
N GLU A 348 18.74 18.11 34.15
CA GLU A 348 19.31 17.31 35.23
C GLU A 348 19.14 15.81 34.95
N ASP A 349 20.24 15.04 35.00
CA ASP A 349 20.18 13.60 34.81
C ASP A 349 19.59 12.90 36.03
N SER A 350 18.26 12.83 36.06
CA SER A 350 17.51 12.06 37.05
C SER A 350 16.27 11.44 36.41
N ALA A 351 15.88 10.24 36.84
CA ALA A 351 14.63 9.60 36.40
C ALA A 351 13.36 10.42 36.74
N GLY A 352 13.51 11.46 37.58
CA GLY A 352 12.46 12.41 37.93
C GLY A 352 12.24 13.55 36.94
N VAL A 353 13.19 13.80 36.03
CA VAL A 353 13.30 15.07 35.31
C VAL A 353 12.10 15.37 34.38
N SER A 354 11.63 16.62 34.45
CA SER A 354 10.56 17.16 33.61
C SER A 354 10.77 18.63 33.20
N GLN A 355 11.85 19.24 33.69
CA GLN A 355 12.21 20.64 33.44
C GLN A 355 13.54 20.69 32.68
N GLN A 356 13.69 21.70 31.82
CA GLN A 356 14.89 21.90 31.00
C GLN A 356 15.12 23.38 30.72
N VAL A 357 16.39 23.81 30.75
CA VAL A 357 16.82 25.16 30.42
C VAL A 357 17.07 25.26 28.93
N ASN A 358 16.47 26.24 28.25
CA ASN A 358 16.77 26.57 26.86
C ASN A 358 18.07 27.38 26.82
N MET A 359 19.22 26.72 26.59
CA MET A 359 20.53 27.36 26.62
C MET A 359 20.72 28.32 25.45
N LEU A 360 20.45 27.84 24.23
CA LEU A 360 20.64 28.58 22.99
C LEU A 360 19.46 28.32 22.06
N SER A 361 18.95 29.37 21.43
CA SER A 361 17.95 29.29 20.37
C SER A 361 18.49 29.97 19.11
N VAL A 362 18.50 29.22 18.01
CA VAL A 362 18.87 29.73 16.69
C VAL A 362 17.63 29.70 15.80
N THR A 363 17.40 30.77 15.03
CA THR A 363 16.27 30.93 14.12
C THR A 363 16.75 31.17 12.70
N ASN A 364 15.95 30.76 11.71
CA ASN A 364 16.27 30.75 10.28
C ASN A 364 17.49 29.90 9.86
N GLU A 365 18.24 29.30 10.79
CA GLU A 365 19.29 28.30 10.53
C GLU A 365 18.95 26.99 11.25
N LEU A 366 19.36 25.84 10.69
CA LEU A 366 19.28 24.54 11.36
C LEU A 366 20.66 24.16 11.90
N ALA A 367 20.73 23.77 13.17
CA ALA A 367 21.90 23.14 13.75
C ALA A 367 21.88 21.63 13.48
N TYR A 368 23.07 21.01 13.34
CA TYR A 368 23.21 19.56 13.13
C TYR A 368 24.05 18.86 14.21
N GLY A 369 24.92 19.61 14.88
CA GLY A 369 25.75 19.18 16.00
C GLY A 369 26.27 20.38 16.80
N PHE A 370 26.73 20.12 18.02
CA PHE A 370 27.23 21.14 18.95
C PHE A 370 28.40 20.61 19.78
N CYS A 371 29.21 21.46 20.39
CA CYS A 371 30.13 21.05 21.44
C CYS A 371 30.37 22.17 22.46
N PHE A 372 30.61 21.80 23.72
CA PHE A 372 31.15 22.71 24.73
C PHE A 372 32.67 22.79 24.59
N HIS A 373 33.25 23.92 24.98
CA HIS A 373 34.69 24.04 25.17
C HIS A 373 35.17 23.10 26.29
N PRO A 374 36.40 22.53 26.24
CA PRO A 374 36.94 21.76 27.36
C PRO A 374 36.98 22.56 28.67
N LYS A 375 37.20 23.88 28.57
CA LYS A 375 37.21 24.87 29.67
C LYS A 375 35.85 25.55 29.90
N PHE A 376 34.73 24.88 29.63
CA PHE A 376 33.38 25.49 29.68
C PHE A 376 33.02 26.06 31.07
N SER A 377 33.51 25.46 32.16
CA SER A 377 33.42 25.99 33.53
C SER A 377 33.98 27.41 33.68
N ASP A 378 34.97 27.75 32.85
CA ASP A 378 35.81 28.93 33.02
C ASP A 378 35.41 30.02 32.01
N ASN A 379 35.17 29.63 30.74
CA ASN A 379 34.86 30.56 29.65
C ASN A 379 33.38 30.54 29.22
N GLY A 380 32.61 29.50 29.55
CA GLY A 380 31.21 29.36 29.13
C GLY A 380 31.01 29.19 27.61
N PHE A 381 32.05 28.85 26.84
CA PHE A 381 31.95 28.81 25.38
C PHE A 381 31.26 27.53 24.87
N VAL A 382 30.21 27.72 24.07
CA VAL A 382 29.52 26.65 23.32
C VAL A 382 29.59 26.94 21.83
N TYR A 383 29.83 25.89 21.04
CA TYR A 383 29.95 25.95 19.58
C TYR A 383 28.82 25.14 18.95
N ALA A 384 28.27 25.59 17.83
CA ALA A 384 27.29 24.86 17.04
C ALA A 384 27.60 24.92 15.55
N HIS A 385 27.38 23.80 14.86
CA HIS A 385 27.42 23.75 13.41
C HIS A 385 26.03 24.09 12.86
N LEU A 386 25.93 25.21 12.14
CA LEU A 386 24.68 25.73 11.58
C LEU A 386 24.66 25.65 10.05
N ASN A 387 23.47 25.46 9.49
CA ASN A 387 23.19 25.60 8.06
C ASN A 387 22.02 26.55 7.79
N GLY A 388 22.25 27.56 6.95
CA GLY A 388 21.22 28.52 6.54
C GLY A 388 21.75 29.70 5.70
N PRO A 389 20.93 30.75 5.52
CA PRO A 389 19.56 30.88 5.99
C PRO A 389 18.61 29.92 5.26
N ARG A 390 17.50 29.53 5.90
CA ARG A 390 16.48 28.62 5.33
C ARG A 390 15.30 29.36 4.70
N ARG A 391 15.19 30.69 4.89
CA ARG A 391 14.17 31.60 4.34
C ARG A 391 14.73 32.99 4.11
N GLY A 392 14.09 33.74 3.22
CA GLY A 392 14.45 35.12 2.88
C GLY A 392 15.61 35.19 1.89
N GLU A 393 16.29 36.33 1.87
CA GLU A 393 17.51 36.53 1.09
C GLU A 393 18.59 35.50 1.45
N GLY A 394 19.43 35.13 0.48
CA GLY A 394 20.45 34.09 0.65
C GLY A 394 19.92 32.65 0.75
N SER A 395 18.63 32.40 0.93
CA SER A 395 18.11 31.03 1.18
C SER A 395 18.22 30.04 0.00
N LYS A 396 18.55 30.54 -1.21
CA LYS A 396 18.98 29.74 -2.36
C LYS A 396 20.46 29.35 -2.30
N ASN A 397 21.31 30.20 -1.72
CA ASN A 397 22.76 30.05 -1.65
C ASN A 397 23.15 29.85 -0.18
N LYS A 398 22.76 28.69 0.36
CA LYS A 398 22.92 28.37 1.78
C LYS A 398 24.41 28.21 2.11
N HIS A 399 24.72 28.41 3.38
CA HIS A 399 26.06 28.24 3.90
C HIS A 399 26.01 27.36 5.15
N SER A 400 27.02 26.50 5.27
CA SER A 400 27.34 25.81 6.51
C SER A 400 28.43 26.58 7.24
N ARG A 401 28.36 26.60 8.57
CA ARG A 401 29.26 27.41 9.42
C ARG A 401 29.41 26.79 10.81
N VAL A 402 30.51 27.12 11.47
CA VAL A 402 30.67 26.88 12.91
C VAL A 402 30.66 28.23 13.63
N SER A 403 29.79 28.37 14.62
CA SER A 403 29.63 29.60 15.41
C SER A 403 29.78 29.31 16.90
N ARG A 404 30.32 30.26 17.65
CA ARG A 404 30.52 30.23 19.12
C ARG A 404 29.61 31.24 19.81
N TRP A 405 29.10 30.90 20.98
CA TRP A 405 28.45 31.81 21.93
C TRP A 405 29.07 31.68 23.32
N MET A 406 28.96 32.75 24.11
CA MET A 406 29.23 32.74 25.54
C MET A 406 27.93 32.46 26.31
N VAL A 407 27.97 31.43 27.15
CA VAL A 407 26.90 31.04 28.06
C VAL A 407 27.16 31.62 29.44
N ASP A 408 26.18 32.34 29.97
CA ASP A 408 26.13 32.74 31.37
C ASP A 408 26.04 31.49 32.25
N ARG A 409 27.01 31.32 33.17
CA ARG A 409 27.24 30.05 33.88
C ARG A 409 26.38 29.87 35.13
N GLU A 410 25.56 30.86 35.50
CA GLU A 410 24.60 30.76 36.60
C GLU A 410 23.20 30.43 36.08
N THR A 411 22.77 31.09 34.99
CA THR A 411 21.45 30.91 34.37
C THR A 411 21.44 29.90 33.23
N PHE A 412 22.62 29.46 32.78
CA PHE A 412 22.87 28.53 31.66
C PHE A 412 22.26 28.97 30.33
N LYS A 413 22.29 30.28 30.05
CA LYS A 413 21.77 30.88 28.80
C LYS A 413 22.88 31.54 28.00
N ALA A 414 22.91 31.29 26.71
CA ALA A 414 23.76 32.00 25.76
C ALA A 414 23.27 33.44 25.59
N ASP A 415 24.18 34.41 25.65
CA ASP A 415 23.92 35.75 25.15
C ASP A 415 23.87 35.71 23.61
N PRO A 416 22.75 36.08 22.95
CA PRO A 416 22.67 36.10 21.49
C PRO A 416 23.65 37.09 20.84
N ALA A 417 24.06 38.15 21.53
CA ALA A 417 25.00 39.15 21.02
C ALA A 417 26.46 38.65 21.02
N SER A 418 26.82 37.73 21.92
CA SER A 418 28.15 37.10 22.01
C SER A 418 28.52 36.18 20.83
N ARG A 419 27.69 36.09 19.79
CA ARG A 419 27.90 35.22 18.62
C ARG A 419 29.16 35.61 17.85
N VAL A 420 30.08 34.68 17.68
CA VAL A 420 31.21 34.79 16.74
C VAL A 420 31.13 33.63 15.75
N ASP A 421 31.06 33.93 14.45
CA ASP A 421 31.20 32.91 13.39
C ASP A 421 32.69 32.60 13.20
N ILE A 422 33.07 31.33 13.39
CA ILE A 422 34.47 30.86 13.39
C ILE A 422 34.92 30.44 11.99
N LEU A 423 34.10 29.62 11.31
CA LEU A 423 34.26 29.28 9.88
C LEU A 423 32.91 29.32 9.18
N LYS A 424 32.95 29.57 7.86
CA LYS A 424 31.80 29.60 6.96
C LYS A 424 32.22 29.08 5.58
N TRP A 425 31.39 28.25 4.95
CA TRP A 425 31.56 27.75 3.58
C TRP A 425 30.20 27.56 2.90
N GLU A 426 30.18 27.40 1.58
CA GLU A 426 28.95 27.19 0.81
C GLU A 426 28.32 25.81 1.10
N SER A 427 27.01 25.67 0.92
CA SER A 427 26.32 24.38 1.02
C SER A 427 25.13 24.28 0.06
N ASN A 428 24.96 23.12 -0.57
CA ASN A 428 23.75 22.73 -1.28
C ASN A 428 23.21 21.34 -0.86
N GLY A 429 23.66 20.83 0.30
CA GLY A 429 23.35 19.50 0.83
C GLY A 429 24.59 18.87 1.46
N HIS A 430 24.53 17.58 1.81
CA HIS A 430 25.57 16.79 2.51
C HIS A 430 26.45 17.63 3.44
N ASP A 431 25.85 18.20 4.48
CA ASP A 431 26.49 19.22 5.29
C ASP A 431 27.55 18.66 6.26
N GLY A 432 27.49 17.37 6.61
CA GLY A 432 28.21 16.83 7.77
C GLY A 432 27.71 17.46 9.08
N GLY A 433 28.59 18.18 9.78
CA GLY A 433 28.21 19.05 10.90
C GLY A 433 28.37 18.47 12.31
N GLY A 434 29.18 17.41 12.47
CA GLY A 434 29.64 16.92 13.76
C GLY A 434 30.78 17.80 14.31
N LEU A 435 30.78 18.03 15.63
CA LEU A 435 31.78 18.81 16.34
C LEU A 435 32.31 18.06 17.56
N VAL A 436 33.64 18.04 17.74
CA VAL A 436 34.28 17.52 18.96
C VAL A 436 35.65 18.18 19.19
N PHE A 437 36.04 18.31 20.46
CA PHE A 437 37.42 18.65 20.82
C PHE A 437 38.28 17.38 20.93
N GLY A 438 39.50 17.43 20.38
CA GLY A 438 40.49 16.38 20.60
C GLY A 438 41.14 16.48 21.98
N LEU A 439 41.88 15.44 22.38
CA LEU A 439 42.72 15.47 23.59
C LEU A 439 43.96 16.39 23.42
N ASP A 440 44.21 16.87 22.19
CA ASP A 440 45.18 17.91 21.83
C ASP A 440 44.63 19.35 22.02
N GLY A 441 43.38 19.50 22.49
CA GLY A 441 42.71 20.78 22.68
C GLY A 441 42.15 21.42 21.41
N MET A 442 42.32 20.79 20.24
CA MET A 442 41.89 21.34 18.96
C MET A 442 40.42 21.03 18.66
N LEU A 443 39.73 21.94 17.97
CA LEU A 443 38.35 21.73 17.52
C LEU A 443 38.36 21.00 16.18
N TYR A 444 37.76 19.81 16.15
CA TYR A 444 37.54 19.00 14.96
C TYR A 444 36.12 19.20 14.42
N ILE A 445 36.01 19.42 13.11
CA ILE A 445 34.76 19.78 12.41
C ILE A 445 34.58 18.85 11.20
N THR A 446 33.45 18.15 11.09
CA THR A 446 33.14 17.37 9.89
C THR A 446 32.36 18.17 8.86
N THR A 447 32.74 18.06 7.58
CA THR A 447 32.07 18.68 6.45
C THR A 447 31.87 17.65 5.33
N GLY A 448 30.69 17.62 4.72
CA GLY A 448 30.44 16.76 3.55
C GLY A 448 30.63 17.49 2.21
N ASP A 449 30.28 16.83 1.11
CA ASP A 449 30.55 17.29 -0.26
C ASP A 449 29.77 18.53 -0.69
N GLY A 450 28.81 19.00 0.12
CA GLY A 450 28.07 20.22 -0.15
C GLY A 450 27.02 20.08 -1.27
N THR A 451 26.71 18.87 -1.73
CA THR A 451 25.73 18.62 -2.82
C THR A 451 24.44 17.97 -2.31
N SER A 452 23.36 18.05 -3.10
CA SER A 452 22.06 17.44 -2.73
C SER A 452 22.03 15.93 -2.92
N ASP A 453 22.60 15.45 -4.04
CA ASP A 453 22.44 14.07 -4.50
C ASP A 453 23.77 13.41 -4.89
N SER A 454 24.73 14.14 -5.45
CA SER A 454 25.96 13.59 -6.05
C SER A 454 27.08 14.63 -6.11
N ASP A 455 28.31 14.22 -5.78
CA ASP A 455 29.53 15.04 -5.84
C ASP A 455 29.96 15.34 -7.29
N ILE A 456 29.16 16.11 -8.03
CA ILE A 456 29.47 16.59 -9.39
C ILE A 456 30.71 17.52 -9.42
N ASN A 457 31.07 18.08 -8.27
CA ASN A 457 32.15 19.05 -8.09
C ASN A 457 33.49 18.38 -7.70
N VAL A 458 33.50 17.06 -7.54
CA VAL A 458 34.65 16.21 -7.13
C VAL A 458 35.35 16.72 -5.85
N THR A 459 34.55 17.26 -4.93
CA THR A 459 35.00 17.95 -3.71
C THR A 459 35.80 17.05 -2.77
N GLY A 460 35.49 15.75 -2.73
CA GLY A 460 36.20 14.80 -1.86
C GLY A 460 37.66 14.58 -2.25
N GLN A 461 38.01 14.78 -3.52
CA GLN A 461 39.39 14.70 -4.01
C GLN A 461 40.06 16.09 -4.14
N ARG A 462 39.31 17.17 -3.91
CA ARG A 462 39.82 18.55 -3.87
C ARG A 462 40.33 18.89 -2.47
N ILE A 463 41.43 19.64 -2.44
CA ILE A 463 42.06 20.16 -1.21
C ILE A 463 41.91 21.68 -1.05
N ASP A 464 41.46 22.38 -2.09
CA ASP A 464 41.24 23.84 -2.13
C ASP A 464 39.90 24.28 -1.49
N LEU A 465 39.05 23.32 -1.12
CA LEU A 465 37.74 23.54 -0.52
C LEU A 465 37.66 23.01 0.92
N LEU A 466 36.85 23.67 1.74
CA LEU A 466 36.47 23.21 3.09
C LEU A 466 35.43 22.07 3.07
N LEU A 467 34.87 21.72 1.91
CA LEU A 467 33.90 20.64 1.71
C LEU A 467 34.58 19.27 1.62
N SER A 468 33.91 18.20 2.07
CA SER A 468 34.42 16.83 2.16
C SER A 468 35.70 16.69 2.97
N LYS A 469 35.65 17.16 4.23
CA LYS A 469 36.80 17.21 5.14
C LYS A 469 36.45 16.73 6.54
N LEU A 470 37.49 16.27 7.22
CA LEU A 470 37.62 16.52 8.65
C LEU A 470 38.61 17.69 8.79
N LEU A 471 38.15 18.80 9.32
CA LEU A 471 38.96 19.98 9.63
C LEU A 471 39.46 19.90 11.08
N ARG A 472 40.57 20.59 11.37
CA ARG A 472 41.15 20.73 12.72
C ARG A 472 41.74 22.14 12.87
N ILE A 473 41.29 22.87 13.89
CA ILE A 473 41.68 24.28 14.16
C ILE A 473 41.94 24.53 15.65
N ASN A 474 42.69 25.60 15.96
CA ASN A 474 42.87 26.10 17.31
C ASN A 474 41.92 27.29 17.58
N VAL A 475 41.07 27.21 18.61
CA VAL A 475 40.09 28.26 18.96
C VAL A 475 40.37 28.98 20.27
N ASP A 476 41.44 28.61 20.98
CA ASP A 476 41.93 29.30 22.18
C ASP A 476 42.92 30.42 21.82
N GLU A 477 43.66 30.27 20.71
CA GLU A 477 44.68 31.23 20.22
C GLU A 477 44.36 31.66 18.78
N PRO A 478 43.49 32.66 18.55
CA PRO A 478 43.14 33.15 17.21
C PRO A 478 44.26 34.00 16.56
N ASP A 479 44.38 33.94 15.23
CA ASP A 479 45.23 34.84 14.44
C ASP A 479 44.55 36.22 14.24
N ASP A 480 45.30 37.30 13.96
CA ASP A 480 44.76 38.67 13.88
C ASP A 480 43.55 38.85 12.93
N ASP A 481 43.53 38.12 11.80
CA ASP A 481 42.48 38.17 10.78
C ASP A 481 41.41 37.06 10.91
N LEU A 482 41.55 36.12 11.85
CA LEU A 482 40.73 34.90 11.94
C LEU A 482 40.26 34.61 13.37
N ALA A 483 39.01 34.15 13.53
CA ALA A 483 38.48 33.75 14.85
C ALA A 483 39.03 32.39 15.38
N TYR A 484 40.15 31.93 14.83
CA TYR A 484 40.89 30.70 15.12
C TYR A 484 42.30 30.82 14.51
N SER A 485 43.22 29.91 14.83
CA SER A 485 44.49 29.75 14.11
C SER A 485 44.68 28.32 13.59
N ILE A 486 45.66 28.14 12.70
CA ILE A 486 46.02 26.82 12.16
C ILE A 486 47.06 26.14 13.08
N PRO A 487 46.77 24.93 13.59
CA PRO A 487 47.78 24.13 14.30
C PRO A 487 49.01 23.86 13.39
N PRO A 488 50.24 24.13 13.84
CA PRO A 488 51.44 24.08 12.99
C PRO A 488 51.79 22.66 12.50
N ASP A 489 51.18 21.62 13.07
CA ASP A 489 51.34 20.24 12.63
C ASP A 489 50.27 19.76 11.63
N ASN A 490 49.30 20.60 11.21
CA ASN A 490 48.27 20.20 10.25
C ASN A 490 48.87 19.70 8.92
N PRO A 491 48.43 18.54 8.40
CA PRO A 491 49.15 17.80 7.35
C PRO A 491 49.22 18.52 5.99
N PHE A 492 48.33 19.47 5.72
CA PHE A 492 48.28 20.19 4.44
C PHE A 492 48.80 21.63 4.50
N LEU A 493 49.32 22.10 5.65
CA LEU A 493 49.77 23.49 5.87
C LEU A 493 50.73 24.01 4.78
N ASN A 494 51.67 23.17 4.33
CA ASN A 494 52.67 23.51 3.30
C ASN A 494 52.31 23.00 1.89
N THR A 495 51.06 22.58 1.66
CA THR A 495 50.61 22.06 0.35
C THR A 495 50.05 23.22 -0.50
N PRO A 496 50.60 23.50 -1.69
CA PRO A 496 50.11 24.59 -2.54
C PRO A 496 48.61 24.49 -2.83
N ASN A 497 47.90 25.60 -2.67
CA ASN A 497 46.45 25.74 -2.84
C ASN A 497 45.58 24.83 -1.95
N ALA A 498 46.12 24.23 -0.88
CA ALA A 498 45.31 23.50 0.10
C ALA A 498 44.63 24.45 1.10
N ARG A 499 43.51 24.00 1.67
CA ARG A 499 42.94 24.53 2.91
C ARG A 499 43.76 24.02 4.10
N PRO A 500 44.57 24.87 4.78
CA PRO A 500 45.46 24.45 5.86
C PRO A 500 44.69 23.96 7.11
N GLU A 501 43.38 24.22 7.19
CA GLU A 501 42.46 23.66 8.18
C GLU A 501 42.26 22.14 8.04
N THR A 502 42.65 21.54 6.90
CA THR A 502 42.40 20.12 6.60
C THR A 502 43.23 19.19 7.48
N TRP A 503 42.56 18.24 8.14
CA TRP A 503 43.20 17.09 8.80
C TRP A 503 43.14 15.82 7.95
N ALA A 504 41.99 15.56 7.32
CA ALA A 504 41.78 14.47 6.36
C ALA A 504 40.69 14.87 5.33
N HIS A 505 40.63 14.18 4.19
CA HIS A 505 39.63 14.42 3.14
C HIS A 505 39.09 13.13 2.50
N GLY A 506 38.20 13.26 1.50
CA GLY A 506 37.58 12.11 0.84
C GLY A 506 36.37 11.55 1.57
N PHE A 507 35.61 12.41 2.27
CA PHE A 507 34.35 12.07 2.94
C PHE A 507 33.15 12.53 2.10
N ARG A 508 32.06 11.77 2.06
CA ARG A 508 30.77 12.15 1.44
C ARG A 508 29.90 13.01 2.36
N ASN A 509 29.29 12.41 3.39
CA ASN A 509 28.49 13.11 4.40
C ASN A 509 28.83 12.62 5.82
N PRO A 510 29.92 13.11 6.42
CA PRO A 510 30.39 12.70 7.75
C PRO A 510 29.51 13.30 8.87
N TRP A 511 28.51 12.55 9.34
CA TRP A 511 27.41 13.05 10.17
C TRP A 511 27.70 13.14 11.68
N ARG A 512 28.46 12.19 12.24
CA ARG A 512 28.88 12.21 13.66
C ARG A 512 30.37 11.97 13.79
N VAL A 513 30.98 12.69 14.73
CA VAL A 513 32.38 12.55 15.12
C VAL A 513 32.49 12.40 16.64
N THR A 514 33.34 11.47 17.08
CA THR A 514 33.64 11.24 18.49
C THR A 514 35.14 11.17 18.70
N CYS A 515 35.65 11.92 19.66
CA CYS A 515 36.97 11.72 20.25
C CYS A 515 36.83 10.71 21.40
N ASP A 516 37.61 9.62 21.39
CA ASP A 516 37.69 8.72 22.54
C ASP A 516 38.48 9.36 23.68
N ALA A 517 37.79 9.72 24.76
CA ALA A 517 38.36 10.29 25.97
C ALA A 517 39.38 9.38 26.72
N LYS A 518 39.65 8.15 26.24
CA LYS A 518 40.72 7.28 26.76
C LYS A 518 41.92 7.07 25.83
N THR A 519 41.77 7.28 24.52
CA THR A 519 42.85 7.02 23.54
C THR A 519 43.18 8.21 22.63
N GLY A 520 42.33 9.23 22.58
CA GLY A 520 42.45 10.34 21.63
C GLY A 520 42.04 9.97 20.20
N HIS A 521 41.67 8.72 19.93
CA HIS A 521 41.21 8.28 18.62
C HIS A 521 39.93 9.03 18.20
N ILE A 522 39.99 9.70 17.04
CA ILE A 522 38.83 10.31 16.41
C ILE A 522 38.14 9.26 15.52
N TRP A 523 36.84 9.08 15.71
CA TRP A 523 35.97 8.20 14.91
C TRP A 523 34.91 9.03 14.19
N VAL A 524 34.70 8.77 12.90
CA VAL A 524 33.68 9.42 12.06
C VAL A 524 32.74 8.37 11.45
N GLY A 525 31.42 8.58 11.58
CA GLY A 525 30.41 7.87 10.81
C GLY A 525 29.96 8.70 9.59
N GLU A 526 29.80 8.07 8.44
CA GLU A 526 29.56 8.76 7.16
C GLU A 526 28.53 8.04 6.28
N ASN A 527 27.61 8.82 5.71
CA ASN A 527 26.57 8.28 4.84
C ASN A 527 27.07 7.98 3.43
N GLY A 528 26.81 6.75 2.98
CA GLY A 528 27.05 6.27 1.62
C GLY A 528 26.19 6.97 0.55
N GLN A 529 26.42 6.60 -0.71
CA GLN A 529 25.75 7.14 -1.89
C GLN A 529 24.76 6.15 -2.47
N ASP A 530 25.28 5.08 -3.06
CA ASP A 530 24.54 4.11 -3.86
C ASP A 530 24.67 2.70 -3.28
N HIS A 531 25.84 2.36 -2.71
CA HIS A 531 26.20 0.99 -2.40
C HIS A 531 26.77 0.77 -0.98
N TRP A 532 27.46 1.71 -0.34
CA TRP A 532 28.22 1.45 0.90
C TRP A 532 28.18 2.59 1.96
N GLU A 533 27.60 2.28 3.11
CA GLU A 533 27.71 3.05 4.35
C GLU A 533 29.05 2.78 5.05
N SER A 534 29.64 3.72 5.80
CA SER A 534 30.97 3.50 6.39
C SER A 534 31.30 4.25 7.69
N VAL A 535 32.21 3.66 8.47
CA VAL A 535 32.84 4.24 9.67
C VAL A 535 34.35 4.28 9.49
N LYS A 536 34.97 5.38 9.91
CA LYS A 536 36.39 5.67 9.74
C LYS A 536 37.03 6.04 11.09
N LEU A 537 37.96 5.22 11.55
CA LEU A 537 39.01 5.64 12.49
C LEU A 537 39.97 6.55 11.72
N ILE A 538 40.24 7.73 12.27
CA ILE A 538 40.88 8.82 11.53
C ILE A 538 42.40 8.72 11.55
N GLU A 539 42.99 8.67 10.36
CA GLU A 539 44.42 8.89 10.12
C GLU A 539 44.70 10.33 9.66
N LYS A 540 45.80 10.90 10.16
CA LYS A 540 46.31 12.21 9.77
C LYS A 540 46.74 12.23 8.31
N GLY A 541 46.21 13.16 7.51
CA GLY A 541 46.55 13.30 6.09
C GLY A 541 45.95 12.22 5.18
N ALA A 542 44.97 11.46 5.68
CA ALA A 542 44.30 10.44 4.90
C ALA A 542 43.34 11.03 3.85
N ASN A 543 43.23 10.30 2.75
CA ASN A 543 42.24 10.48 1.70
C ASN A 543 41.35 9.24 1.69
N TYR A 544 40.07 9.37 2.04
CA TYR A 544 39.14 8.25 2.10
C TYR A 544 38.40 7.96 0.78
N GLY A 545 38.89 8.50 -0.33
CA GLY A 545 38.56 8.05 -1.68
C GLY A 545 37.28 8.63 -2.29
N TRP A 546 36.34 9.20 -1.53
CA TRP A 546 35.15 9.84 -2.13
C TRP A 546 35.57 10.97 -3.08
N SER A 547 35.09 11.06 -4.32
CA SER A 547 34.08 10.24 -4.99
C SER A 547 34.64 9.24 -6.02
N VAL A 548 35.94 8.92 -5.98
CA VAL A 548 36.57 7.88 -6.85
C VAL A 548 36.21 6.48 -6.34
N TYR A 549 36.14 6.35 -5.02
CA TYR A 549 35.70 5.16 -4.28
C TYR A 549 34.47 5.47 -3.43
N GLU A 550 33.65 4.45 -3.17
CA GLU A 550 32.58 4.44 -2.18
C GLU A 550 32.86 3.29 -1.20
N GLY A 551 33.11 3.61 0.07
CA GLY A 551 33.71 2.65 1.00
C GLY A 551 35.09 2.19 0.53
N SER A 552 35.36 0.89 0.58
CA SER A 552 36.56 0.27 -0.01
C SER A 552 36.46 0.04 -1.53
N HIS A 553 35.30 0.31 -2.14
CA HIS A 553 34.95 -0.14 -3.48
C HIS A 553 35.13 0.93 -4.56
N PRO A 554 35.59 0.56 -5.78
CA PRO A 554 35.58 1.47 -6.94
C PRO A 554 34.19 2.04 -7.23
N PHE A 555 34.12 3.34 -7.56
CA PHE A 555 32.87 4.02 -7.86
C PHE A 555 32.95 4.81 -9.18
N TYR A 556 33.77 5.85 -9.22
CA TYR A 556 34.04 6.65 -10.43
C TYR A 556 35.56 6.69 -10.71
N LEU A 557 36.10 5.58 -11.23
CA LEU A 557 37.54 5.42 -11.49
C LEU A 557 38.09 6.34 -12.60
N GLU A 558 37.21 6.94 -13.41
CA GLU A 558 37.57 7.96 -14.39
C GLU A 558 37.90 9.32 -13.76
N ARG A 559 37.53 9.53 -12.49
CA ARG A 559 37.89 10.73 -11.73
C ARG A 559 39.31 10.62 -11.18
N LYS A 560 40.06 11.72 -11.27
CA LYS A 560 41.43 11.78 -10.73
C LYS A 560 41.41 11.73 -9.20
N LEU A 561 42.14 10.77 -8.62
CA LEU A 561 42.42 10.73 -7.19
C LEU A 561 43.28 11.95 -6.78
N GLY A 562 42.89 12.57 -5.68
CA GLY A 562 43.59 13.67 -5.02
C GLY A 562 44.84 13.21 -4.25
N PRO A 563 45.50 14.13 -3.54
CA PRO A 563 46.69 13.83 -2.74
C PRO A 563 46.36 13.00 -1.48
N GLY A 564 47.33 12.86 -0.58
CA GLY A 564 47.19 12.11 0.66
C GLY A 564 47.33 10.59 0.47
N LYS A 565 47.22 9.85 1.57
CA LYS A 565 47.28 8.39 1.57
C LYS A 565 45.87 7.83 1.40
N LEU A 566 45.61 7.08 0.33
CA LEU A 566 44.31 6.41 0.13
C LEU A 566 44.07 5.41 1.27
N ARG A 567 42.96 5.57 1.99
CA ARG A 567 42.54 4.71 3.11
C ARG A 567 41.14 4.14 2.89
N GLN A 568 41.01 2.83 3.08
CA GLN A 568 39.73 2.16 3.21
C GLN A 568 39.05 2.56 4.55
N PRO A 569 37.72 2.43 4.67
CA PRO A 569 37.06 2.56 5.96
C PRO A 569 37.52 1.51 6.97
N THR A 570 37.29 1.77 8.25
CA THR A 570 37.53 0.79 9.33
C THR A 570 36.40 -0.22 9.42
N LEU A 571 35.17 0.20 9.07
CA LEU A 571 33.97 -0.63 8.99
C LEU A 571 33.13 -0.14 7.81
N GLU A 572 32.50 -1.06 7.08
CA GLU A 572 31.60 -0.74 5.98
C GLU A 572 30.43 -1.71 5.91
N HIS A 573 29.28 -1.21 5.44
CA HIS A 573 28.05 -1.99 5.31
C HIS A 573 27.44 -1.73 3.93
N HIS A 574 27.17 -2.80 3.18
CA HIS A 574 26.46 -2.68 1.92
C HIS A 574 25.06 -2.12 2.18
N HIS A 575 24.52 -1.31 1.27
CA HIS A 575 23.15 -0.80 1.24
C HIS A 575 22.02 -1.88 1.28
N ARG A 576 22.36 -3.17 1.41
CA ARG A 576 21.41 -4.21 1.86
C ARG A 576 21.16 -4.13 3.38
N GLU A 577 22.21 -3.92 4.17
CA GLU A 577 22.19 -4.00 5.64
C GLU A 577 21.96 -2.64 6.32
N ALA A 578 22.55 -1.58 5.78
CA ALA A 578 22.48 -0.20 6.25
C ALA A 578 21.97 0.72 5.12
N ARG A 579 21.58 1.97 5.43
CA ARG A 579 20.95 2.92 4.48
C ARG A 579 21.12 4.41 4.80
N SER A 580 21.57 4.75 6.01
CA SER A 580 21.90 6.10 6.46
C SER A 580 22.66 5.96 7.78
N LEU A 581 23.94 5.60 7.71
CA LEU A 581 24.74 5.29 8.90
C LEU A 581 25.03 6.56 9.70
N THR A 582 24.66 6.53 10.98
CA THR A 582 24.70 7.69 11.87
C THR A 582 26.07 7.89 12.52
N GLY A 583 26.84 6.81 12.71
CA GLY A 583 27.99 6.79 13.61
C GLY A 583 27.57 6.71 15.08
N GLY A 584 28.51 6.95 16.00
CA GLY A 584 28.27 6.91 17.44
C GLY A 584 29.52 7.14 18.30
N VAL A 585 29.68 6.38 19.38
CA VAL A 585 30.60 6.68 20.50
C VAL A 585 31.42 5.47 20.96
N VAL A 586 32.62 5.69 21.51
CA VAL A 586 33.38 4.62 22.20
C VAL A 586 32.84 4.46 23.63
N TYR A 587 32.41 3.26 23.99
CA TYR A 587 31.83 2.98 25.31
C TYR A 587 32.89 2.53 26.33
N HIS A 588 32.93 3.17 27.51
CA HIS A 588 33.87 2.82 28.60
C HIS A 588 33.22 2.45 29.93
N GLY A 589 31.90 2.50 30.04
CA GLY A 589 31.17 2.44 31.30
C GLY A 589 31.21 1.10 32.05
N GLY A 590 30.51 1.07 33.18
CA GLY A 590 30.44 -0.09 34.09
C GLY A 590 29.42 -1.16 33.66
N ALA A 591 28.24 -0.73 33.23
CA ALA A 591 27.06 -1.59 33.09
C ALA A 591 27.16 -2.67 32.00
N LEU A 592 27.84 -2.38 30.89
CA LEU A 592 27.93 -3.29 29.72
C LEU A 592 29.40 -3.70 29.47
N PRO A 593 30.04 -4.49 30.37
CA PRO A 593 31.49 -4.66 30.40
C PRO A 593 32.08 -5.30 29.13
N GLN A 594 31.30 -6.10 28.39
CA GLN A 594 31.76 -6.69 27.11
C GLN A 594 31.92 -5.63 26.00
N LEU A 595 31.24 -4.49 26.10
CA LEU A 595 31.33 -3.38 25.15
C LEU A 595 32.45 -2.38 25.52
N ARG A 596 33.20 -2.58 26.62
CA ARG A 596 34.22 -1.62 27.06
C ARG A 596 35.36 -1.50 26.03
N GLY A 597 35.61 -0.28 25.58
CA GLY A 597 36.57 0.05 24.52
C GLY A 597 36.09 -0.33 23.11
N ALA A 598 34.80 -0.57 22.90
CA ALA A 598 34.21 -0.72 21.57
C ALA A 598 33.55 0.58 21.11
N TYR A 599 33.72 0.91 19.83
CA TYR A 599 32.92 1.92 19.14
C TYR A 599 31.53 1.34 18.87
N ILE A 600 30.50 2.02 19.37
CA ILE A 600 29.09 1.67 19.17
C ILE A 600 28.48 2.67 18.21
N TYR A 601 27.79 2.18 17.19
CA TYR A 601 27.15 3.00 16.16
C TYR A 601 25.91 2.30 15.60
N GLY A 602 25.14 3.03 14.81
CA GLY A 602 23.92 2.51 14.21
C GLY A 602 23.48 3.29 12.98
N ASP A 603 22.31 2.93 12.46
CA ASP A 603 21.77 3.43 11.21
C ASP A 603 20.38 4.07 11.40
N TYR A 604 20.20 5.27 10.87
CA TYR A 604 18.95 6.05 10.97
C TYR A 604 17.79 5.39 10.21
N ALA A 605 18.08 4.70 9.11
CA ALA A 605 17.10 4.21 8.14
C ALA A 605 16.70 2.74 8.36
N THR A 606 17.50 1.94 9.07
CA THR A 606 17.18 0.56 9.49
C THR A 606 17.02 0.38 11.00
N GLY A 607 17.57 1.27 11.84
CA GLY A 607 17.51 1.16 13.29
C GLY A 607 18.43 0.08 13.89
N LYS A 608 19.32 -0.50 13.08
CA LYS A 608 20.35 -1.45 13.51
C LYS A 608 21.46 -0.78 14.30
N VAL A 609 22.06 -1.54 15.22
CA VAL A 609 23.17 -1.11 16.07
C VAL A 609 24.26 -2.17 16.04
N TRP A 610 25.49 -1.75 15.75
CA TRP A 610 26.68 -2.59 15.76
C TRP A 610 27.69 -2.07 16.78
N ALA A 611 28.58 -2.95 17.19
CA ALA A 611 29.74 -2.63 18.00
C ALA A 611 31.01 -3.20 17.35
N ALA A 612 32.07 -2.41 17.38
CA ALA A 612 33.38 -2.78 16.85
C ALA A 612 34.47 -2.42 17.84
N LYS A 613 35.42 -3.33 18.07
CA LYS A 613 36.56 -3.10 18.96
C LYS A 613 37.86 -3.11 18.16
N HIS A 614 38.61 -2.02 18.26
CA HIS A 614 39.84 -1.76 17.52
C HIS A 614 40.95 -1.40 18.52
N ASN A 615 42.18 -1.87 18.32
CA ASN A 615 43.30 -1.52 19.23
C ASN A 615 44.00 -0.20 18.83
N GLY A 616 43.89 0.20 17.57
CA GLY A 616 44.58 1.34 16.95
C GLY A 616 45.22 0.96 15.61
N GLU A 617 45.57 -0.32 15.46
CA GLU A 617 46.23 -0.91 14.29
C GLU A 617 45.31 -1.86 13.52
N GLU A 618 44.47 -2.63 14.23
CA GLU A 618 43.56 -3.65 13.67
C GLU A 618 42.21 -3.76 14.40
N LEU A 619 41.23 -4.35 13.68
CA LEU A 619 39.88 -4.64 14.14
C LEU A 619 39.83 -6.01 14.85
N LEU A 620 39.73 -5.99 16.17
CA LEU A 620 39.70 -7.20 17.01
C LEU A 620 38.37 -7.96 16.93
N TRP A 621 37.25 -7.25 16.74
CA TRP A 621 35.95 -7.82 16.38
C TRP A 621 34.95 -6.74 15.95
N HIS A 622 33.96 -7.13 15.15
CA HIS A 622 32.79 -6.34 14.78
C HIS A 622 31.54 -7.25 14.81
N LYS A 623 30.44 -6.78 15.41
CA LYS A 623 29.18 -7.54 15.58
C LYS A 623 27.95 -6.63 15.57
N GLU A 624 26.84 -7.11 15.00
CA GLU A 624 25.49 -6.60 15.26
C GLU A 624 25.12 -6.88 16.73
N ILE A 625 24.65 -5.87 17.48
CA ILE A 625 24.41 -5.96 18.93
C ILE A 625 22.98 -5.68 19.37
N ALA A 626 22.22 -4.91 18.58
CA ALA A 626 20.79 -4.69 18.75
C ALA A 626 20.14 -4.34 17.40
N ASP A 627 18.85 -4.64 17.28
CA ASP A 627 18.01 -4.36 16.12
C ASP A 627 16.77 -3.64 16.65
N THR A 628 16.55 -2.38 16.25
CA THR A 628 15.55 -1.50 16.87
C THR A 628 14.67 -0.85 15.80
N VAL A 629 13.47 -0.41 16.20
CA VAL A 629 12.59 0.37 15.31
C VAL A 629 12.99 1.86 15.21
N PHE A 630 14.09 2.27 15.84
CA PHE A 630 14.45 3.67 16.03
C PHE A 630 14.98 4.34 14.76
N LYS A 631 14.80 5.66 14.73
CA LYS A 631 15.44 6.59 13.81
C LYS A 631 16.66 7.18 14.50
N ILE A 632 17.75 6.42 14.50
CA ILE A 632 18.94 6.70 15.30
C ILE A 632 19.63 7.99 14.81
N THR A 633 19.59 9.06 15.60
CA THR A 633 20.23 10.36 15.28
C THR A 633 21.61 10.53 15.94
N GLY A 634 21.90 9.72 16.97
CA GLY A 634 23.20 9.63 17.62
C GLY A 634 23.22 8.67 18.80
N PHE A 635 24.33 8.69 19.53
CA PHE A 635 24.57 7.93 20.75
C PHE A 635 25.20 8.84 21.80
N GLY A 636 25.17 8.42 23.06
CA GLY A 636 25.82 9.13 24.17
C GLY A 636 25.95 8.28 25.42
N THR A 637 26.24 8.93 26.55
CA THR A 637 26.12 8.30 27.87
C THR A 637 25.39 9.22 28.84
N ASP A 638 24.71 8.63 29.82
CA ASP A 638 24.21 9.39 30.98
C ASP A 638 25.38 9.77 31.92
N THR A 639 25.12 10.54 32.99
CA THR A 639 26.19 10.97 33.91
C THR A 639 26.75 9.83 34.77
N HIS A 640 26.08 8.68 34.76
CA HIS A 640 26.48 7.44 35.42
C HIS A 640 27.31 6.52 34.49
N GLY A 641 27.51 6.89 33.23
CA GLY A 641 28.26 6.12 32.24
C GLY A 641 27.50 4.93 31.64
N ASN A 642 26.16 4.93 31.67
CA ASN A 642 25.36 3.97 30.92
C ASN A 642 25.27 4.40 29.45
N LEU A 643 25.26 3.43 28.54
CA LEU A 643 25.21 3.68 27.09
C LEU A 643 23.78 4.07 26.66
N LEU A 644 23.66 5.14 25.88
CA LEU A 644 22.40 5.65 25.36
C LEU A 644 22.35 5.65 23.82
N VAL A 645 21.18 5.33 23.26
CA VAL A 645 20.80 5.63 21.86
C VAL A 645 19.81 6.80 21.84
N ILE A 646 19.90 7.63 20.80
CA ILE A 646 19.02 8.76 20.55
C ILE A 646 18.11 8.43 19.36
N ASP A 647 16.80 8.33 19.61
CA ASP A 647 15.77 8.17 18.60
C ASP A 647 15.07 9.51 18.30
N GLU A 648 14.95 9.86 17.01
CA GLU A 648 14.28 11.08 16.55
C GLU A 648 12.82 11.19 17.05
N ALA A 649 12.13 10.05 17.18
CA ALA A 649 10.70 10.00 17.45
C ALA A 649 10.34 9.92 18.95
N SER A 650 11.03 9.08 19.71
CA SER A 650 10.70 8.73 21.10
C SER A 650 11.72 9.16 22.15
N GLY A 651 12.88 9.72 21.74
CA GLY A 651 13.84 10.33 22.66
C GLY A 651 15.02 9.43 23.03
N PHE A 652 15.34 9.38 24.33
CA PHE A 652 16.58 8.79 24.83
C PHE A 652 16.33 7.44 25.51
N HIS A 653 17.04 6.40 25.05
CA HIS A 653 16.93 5.05 25.59
C HIS A 653 18.28 4.51 26.04
N ARG A 654 18.31 3.85 27.20
CA ARG A 654 19.48 3.17 27.77
C ARG A 654 19.57 1.74 27.27
N PHE A 655 20.77 1.30 26.87
CA PHE A 655 21.03 -0.11 26.60
C PHE A 655 21.15 -0.93 27.88
N GLN A 656 20.58 -2.13 27.85
CA GLN A 656 20.72 -3.16 28.87
C GLN A 656 20.89 -4.55 28.23
N PRO A 657 21.47 -5.53 28.96
CA PRO A 657 21.55 -6.90 28.47
C PRO A 657 20.16 -7.46 28.17
N ASN A 658 20.01 -8.16 27.03
CA ASN A 658 18.75 -8.78 26.67
C ASN A 658 18.58 -10.10 27.46
N PRO A 659 17.54 -10.27 28.30
CA PRO A 659 17.31 -11.52 29.03
C PRO A 659 17.00 -12.72 28.11
N HIS A 660 16.67 -12.45 26.84
CA HIS A 660 16.45 -13.45 25.80
C HIS A 660 17.67 -13.66 24.88
N ALA A 661 18.83 -13.06 25.16
CA ALA A 661 20.02 -13.15 24.31
C ALA A 661 20.36 -14.60 23.91
N GLY A 662 20.50 -14.84 22.60
CA GLY A 662 20.79 -16.16 22.03
C GLY A 662 19.61 -17.15 22.03
N GLN A 663 18.48 -16.83 22.65
CA GLN A 663 17.27 -17.64 22.55
C GLN A 663 16.66 -17.47 21.14
N ARG A 664 16.30 -18.59 20.50
CA ARG A 664 15.47 -18.56 19.28
C ARG A 664 14.01 -18.38 19.67
N THR A 665 13.30 -17.55 18.93
CA THR A 665 11.84 -17.42 19.09
C THR A 665 11.12 -18.64 18.49
N SER A 666 9.81 -18.73 18.68
CA SER A 666 8.94 -19.75 18.08
C SER A 666 8.56 -19.47 16.62
N PHE A 667 9.35 -18.66 15.89
CA PHE A 667 9.08 -18.27 14.51
C PHE A 667 8.97 -19.49 13.57
N PRO A 668 7.99 -19.52 12.65
CA PRO A 668 7.76 -20.64 11.75
C PRO A 668 8.91 -20.83 10.74
N VAL A 669 9.62 -21.96 10.85
CA VAL A 669 10.68 -22.37 9.91
C VAL A 669 10.14 -23.12 8.68
N ARG A 670 8.86 -23.51 8.69
CA ARG A 670 8.13 -24.05 7.54
C ARG A 670 6.90 -23.21 7.22
N LEU A 671 6.52 -23.14 5.95
CA LEU A 671 5.37 -22.37 5.50
C LEU A 671 4.05 -22.91 6.07
N SER A 672 3.95 -24.23 6.24
CA SER A 672 2.86 -24.92 6.97
C SER A 672 2.66 -24.46 8.42
N GLN A 673 3.70 -23.93 9.08
CA GLN A 673 3.63 -23.46 10.47
C GLN A 673 3.12 -22.01 10.59
N THR A 674 3.01 -21.25 9.50
CA THR A 674 2.73 -19.80 9.54
C THR A 674 1.30 -19.44 9.96
N GLY A 675 0.33 -20.33 9.70
CA GLY A 675 -1.11 -20.04 9.82
C GLY A 675 -1.73 -19.34 8.59
N LEU A 676 -0.98 -19.21 7.48
CA LEU A 676 -1.48 -18.66 6.22
C LEU A 676 -2.23 -19.70 5.36
N PHE A 677 -1.87 -20.98 5.45
CA PHE A 677 -2.43 -22.05 4.64
C PHE A 677 -3.06 -23.14 5.51
N THR A 678 -4.23 -23.64 5.11
CA THR A 678 -4.88 -24.81 5.74
C THR A 678 -4.40 -26.13 5.13
N ASP A 679 -3.98 -26.11 3.86
CA ASP A 679 -3.25 -27.20 3.21
C ASP A 679 -2.15 -26.61 2.33
N THR A 680 -0.91 -26.66 2.81
CA THR A 680 0.27 -26.15 2.09
C THR A 680 0.58 -26.98 0.84
N ARG A 681 0.30 -28.29 0.81
CA ARG A 681 0.55 -29.14 -0.36
C ARG A 681 -0.27 -28.68 -1.55
N ASN A 682 -1.54 -28.34 -1.32
CA ASN A 682 -2.44 -27.83 -2.36
C ASN A 682 -2.52 -26.28 -2.40
N LEU A 683 -1.64 -25.57 -1.68
CA LEU A 683 -1.61 -24.10 -1.53
C LEU A 683 -2.95 -23.48 -1.08
N LYS A 684 -3.80 -24.25 -0.38
CA LYS A 684 -5.11 -23.80 0.08
C LYS A 684 -4.94 -22.80 1.23
N ALA A 685 -5.19 -21.53 0.95
CA ALA A 685 -5.15 -20.46 1.93
C ALA A 685 -6.10 -20.72 3.11
N HIS A 686 -5.85 -20.06 4.24
CA HIS A 686 -6.80 -20.02 5.35
C HIS A 686 -8.01 -19.12 4.99
N PRO A 687 -9.27 -19.49 5.27
CA PRO A 687 -10.47 -18.76 4.79
C PRO A 687 -10.61 -17.28 5.20
N ALA A 688 -9.78 -16.80 6.15
CA ALA A 688 -9.70 -15.39 6.53
C ALA A 688 -8.73 -14.55 5.68
N LEU A 689 -8.01 -15.15 4.73
CA LEU A 689 -7.15 -14.46 3.78
C LEU A 689 -7.94 -14.06 2.55
N VAL A 690 -7.74 -12.83 2.08
CA VAL A 690 -8.31 -12.34 0.82
C VAL A 690 -7.29 -12.60 -0.30
N PRO A 691 -7.55 -13.51 -1.26
CA PRO A 691 -6.70 -13.63 -2.44
C PRO A 691 -6.86 -12.38 -3.31
N TYR A 692 -5.81 -12.04 -4.06
CA TYR A 692 -5.87 -10.93 -5.00
C TYR A 692 -4.90 -11.10 -6.18
N SER A 693 -5.09 -10.25 -7.18
CA SER A 693 -4.26 -10.11 -8.37
C SER A 693 -3.96 -8.65 -8.64
N VAL A 694 -2.79 -8.39 -9.24
CA VAL A 694 -2.37 -7.06 -9.69
C VAL A 694 -2.64 -6.88 -11.18
N ASN A 695 -2.78 -5.65 -11.67
CA ASN A 695 -2.91 -5.38 -13.11
C ASN A 695 -1.63 -5.73 -13.87
N VAL A 696 -0.46 -5.34 -13.35
CA VAL A 696 0.85 -5.63 -13.95
C VAL A 696 1.72 -6.36 -12.92
N PRO A 697 2.08 -7.64 -13.12
CA PRO A 697 2.98 -8.35 -12.23
C PRO A 697 4.40 -7.81 -12.33
N HIS A 698 5.14 -7.89 -11.22
CA HIS A 698 6.58 -7.64 -11.23
C HIS A 698 7.29 -8.77 -11.99
N TRP A 699 8.20 -8.46 -12.91
CA TRP A 699 9.03 -9.43 -13.61
C TRP A 699 9.89 -10.22 -12.62
N ASN A 700 9.57 -11.50 -12.47
CA ASN A 700 10.31 -12.46 -11.67
C ASN A 700 10.72 -13.63 -12.57
N ASP A 701 11.53 -13.34 -13.60
CA ASP A 701 12.05 -14.35 -14.52
C ASP A 701 10.95 -15.23 -15.15
N GLY A 702 9.83 -14.63 -15.55
CA GLY A 702 8.69 -15.33 -16.14
C GLY A 702 7.91 -16.26 -15.19
N ALA A 703 8.17 -16.21 -13.88
CA ALA A 703 7.33 -16.90 -12.90
C ALA A 703 5.99 -16.18 -12.69
N ILE A 704 4.92 -16.98 -12.58
CA ILE A 704 3.56 -16.51 -12.25
C ILE A 704 3.47 -16.31 -10.73
N SER A 705 2.83 -15.22 -10.30
CA SER A 705 2.65 -14.88 -8.89
C SER A 705 1.19 -15.02 -8.43
N GLN A 706 0.98 -15.65 -7.28
CA GLN A 706 -0.31 -15.69 -6.57
C GLN A 706 -0.20 -14.94 -5.24
N HIS A 707 -1.16 -14.06 -4.93
CA HIS A 707 -1.08 -13.17 -3.77
C HIS A 707 -2.25 -13.31 -2.79
N HIS A 708 -1.99 -13.08 -1.50
CA HIS A 708 -3.03 -12.99 -0.46
C HIS A 708 -2.74 -11.89 0.56
N ILE A 709 -3.82 -11.28 1.07
CA ILE A 709 -3.82 -10.36 2.22
C ILE A 709 -4.33 -11.13 3.45
N ALA A 710 -3.57 -11.13 4.54
CA ALA A 710 -3.99 -11.62 5.85
C ALA A 710 -4.14 -10.44 6.82
N LEU A 711 -5.35 -10.20 7.32
CA LEU A 711 -5.67 -9.10 8.24
C LEU A 711 -6.02 -9.67 9.63
N PRO A 712 -5.29 -9.31 10.71
CA PRO A 712 -5.53 -9.87 12.03
C PRO A 712 -6.85 -9.39 12.63
N GLY A 713 -7.33 -10.11 13.65
CA GLY A 713 -8.48 -9.70 14.46
C GLY A 713 -9.82 -9.69 13.71
N ASP A 714 -10.73 -8.87 14.25
CA ASP A 714 -12.16 -8.88 13.89
C ASP A 714 -12.54 -7.86 12.79
N ALA A 715 -13.85 -7.66 12.61
CA ALA A 715 -14.44 -6.74 11.64
C ALA A 715 -13.96 -5.27 11.73
N ASN A 716 -13.43 -4.82 12.86
CA ASN A 716 -12.97 -3.44 13.05
C ASN A 716 -11.61 -3.15 12.40
N THR A 717 -10.82 -4.20 12.09
CA THR A 717 -9.42 -4.08 11.68
C THR A 717 -9.30 -3.76 10.19
N THR A 718 -9.35 -2.47 9.83
CA THR A 718 -9.46 -1.99 8.43
C THR A 718 -8.16 -1.49 7.81
N ILE A 719 -7.98 -1.78 6.51
CA ILE A 719 -6.99 -1.15 5.61
C ILE A 719 -7.42 0.31 5.32
N GLN A 720 -6.49 1.25 5.41
CA GLN A 720 -6.72 2.63 4.96
C GLN A 720 -6.24 2.81 3.52
N PHE A 721 -7.18 3.15 2.64
CA PHE A 721 -6.97 3.42 1.22
C PHE A 721 -6.09 4.65 0.99
N SER A 722 -5.39 4.67 -0.14
CA SER A 722 -4.59 5.79 -0.63
C SER A 722 -4.70 5.90 -2.15
N ARG A 723 -4.94 7.12 -2.65
CA ARG A 723 -5.10 7.43 -4.09
C ARG A 723 -3.79 7.58 -4.87
N GLY A 724 -2.66 7.73 -4.17
CA GLY A 724 -1.37 8.12 -4.76
C GLY A 724 -0.18 7.26 -4.37
N GLY A 725 -0.42 6.08 -3.78
CA GLY A 725 0.63 5.22 -3.25
C GLY A 725 0.09 3.99 -2.53
N ALA A 726 0.91 3.41 -1.66
CA ALA A 726 0.57 2.20 -0.91
C ALA A 726 -0.63 2.43 0.02
N TRP A 727 -1.49 1.42 0.15
CA TRP A 727 -2.51 1.38 1.20
C TRP A 727 -1.85 1.07 2.55
N LYS A 728 -2.37 1.64 3.64
CA LYS A 728 -1.85 1.38 4.99
C LYS A 728 -2.61 0.22 5.62
N LEU A 729 -1.91 -0.87 5.89
CA LEU A 729 -2.46 -2.03 6.59
C LEU A 729 -2.31 -1.86 8.11
N PRO A 730 -3.18 -2.50 8.93
CA PRO A 730 -3.07 -2.51 10.38
C PRO A 730 -1.96 -3.44 10.90
N GLU A 731 -1.42 -3.12 12.08
CA GLU A 731 -0.41 -3.88 12.81
C GLU A 731 -0.73 -5.40 12.86
N GLY A 732 0.26 -6.25 12.60
CA GLY A 732 0.11 -7.70 12.52
C GLY A 732 -0.38 -8.25 11.18
N SER A 733 -0.61 -7.40 10.17
CA SER A 733 -0.98 -7.83 8.82
C SER A 733 0.15 -8.55 8.09
N VAL A 734 -0.19 -9.52 7.25
CA VAL A 734 0.77 -10.24 6.41
C VAL A 734 0.31 -10.22 4.95
N LEU A 735 1.23 -9.87 4.05
CA LEU A 735 1.05 -10.05 2.61
C LEU A 735 1.88 -11.25 2.17
N SER A 736 1.33 -12.11 1.32
CA SER A 736 2.04 -13.25 0.74
C SER A 736 2.07 -13.17 -0.78
N GLN A 737 3.18 -13.62 -1.38
CA GLN A 737 3.36 -13.85 -2.81
C GLN A 737 4.02 -15.22 -3.01
N THR A 738 3.33 -16.16 -3.65
CA THR A 738 3.95 -17.42 -4.10
C THR A 738 4.32 -17.31 -5.57
N LEU A 739 5.57 -17.63 -5.90
CA LEU A 739 6.10 -17.62 -7.26
C LEU A 739 6.22 -19.06 -7.80
N SER A 740 5.65 -19.28 -8.98
CA SER A 740 5.60 -20.58 -9.63
C SER A 740 6.05 -20.49 -11.10
N LEU A 741 6.90 -21.41 -11.53
CA LEU A 741 7.32 -21.56 -12.92
C LEU A 741 6.75 -22.87 -13.47
N GLU A 742 6.01 -22.81 -14.57
CA GLU A 742 5.40 -23.98 -15.24
C GLU A 742 4.63 -24.90 -14.27
N GLY A 743 3.83 -24.29 -13.38
CA GLY A 743 3.02 -24.98 -12.36
C GLY A 743 3.79 -25.43 -11.11
N ARG A 744 5.13 -25.37 -11.11
CA ARG A 744 5.97 -25.72 -9.96
C ARG A 744 6.28 -24.48 -9.12
N ARG A 745 5.90 -24.51 -7.84
CA ARG A 745 6.23 -23.46 -6.85
C ARG A 745 7.72 -23.47 -6.56
N ILE A 746 8.34 -22.29 -6.60
CA ILE A 746 9.77 -22.07 -6.35
C ILE A 746 9.97 -21.46 -4.96
N GLU A 747 9.27 -20.36 -4.68
CA GLU A 747 9.36 -19.65 -3.41
C GLU A 747 8.03 -19.01 -3.00
N THR A 748 7.86 -18.78 -1.70
CA THR A 748 6.80 -17.92 -1.14
C THR A 748 7.46 -16.80 -0.34
N ARG A 749 7.30 -15.56 -0.81
CA ARG A 749 7.74 -14.34 -0.13
C ARG A 749 6.61 -13.81 0.74
N LEU A 750 6.93 -13.36 1.94
CA LEU A 750 6.02 -12.75 2.90
C LEU A 750 6.53 -11.36 3.27
N LEU A 751 5.62 -10.41 3.45
CA LEU A 751 5.86 -9.17 4.19
C LEU A 751 4.98 -9.20 5.44
N THR A 752 5.56 -9.02 6.63
CA THR A 752 4.81 -8.93 7.88
C THR A 752 4.94 -7.53 8.46
N LEU A 753 3.83 -6.89 8.83
CA LEU A 753 3.84 -5.64 9.58
C LEU A 753 3.88 -5.96 11.07
N GLN A 754 4.98 -5.62 11.74
CA GLN A 754 5.22 -5.87 13.16
C GLN A 754 5.88 -4.65 13.80
N GLN A 755 5.43 -4.27 15.00
CA GLN A 755 5.92 -3.11 15.74
C GLN A 755 5.87 -1.79 14.93
N GLY A 756 4.93 -1.68 13.98
CA GLY A 756 4.80 -0.55 13.07
C GLY A 756 5.73 -0.55 11.84
N GLU A 757 6.64 -1.53 11.72
CA GLU A 757 7.58 -1.68 10.60
C GLU A 757 7.31 -2.96 9.79
N TRP A 758 7.68 -2.96 8.51
CA TRP A 758 7.56 -4.16 7.68
C TRP A 758 8.84 -4.99 7.69
N THR A 759 8.71 -6.31 7.66
CA THR A 759 9.84 -7.24 7.52
C THR A 759 9.57 -8.28 6.45
N GLY A 760 10.55 -8.50 5.56
CA GLY A 760 10.49 -9.49 4.49
C GLY A 760 11.05 -10.86 4.88
N TYR A 761 10.33 -11.93 4.50
CA TYR A 761 10.73 -13.32 4.70
C TYR A 761 10.52 -14.13 3.42
N SER A 762 11.39 -15.10 3.16
CA SER A 762 11.34 -15.93 1.96
C SER A 762 11.36 -17.42 2.33
N TYR A 763 10.48 -18.21 1.75
CA TYR A 763 10.40 -19.66 1.96
C TYR A 763 10.62 -20.40 0.64
N LYS A 764 11.62 -21.29 0.59
CA LYS A 764 11.97 -22.13 -0.56
C LYS A 764 11.13 -23.40 -0.59
N TRP A 765 10.43 -23.68 -1.68
CA TRP A 765 9.61 -24.89 -1.82
C TRP A 765 10.47 -26.15 -1.97
N ASN A 766 10.00 -27.26 -1.39
CA ASN A 766 10.65 -28.54 -1.56
C ASN A 766 10.33 -29.18 -2.93
N ALA A 767 11.21 -30.08 -3.39
CA ALA A 767 11.08 -30.71 -4.71
C ALA A 767 9.77 -31.53 -4.88
N GLY A 768 9.26 -32.09 -3.79
CA GLY A 768 7.99 -32.82 -3.72
C GLY A 768 6.74 -31.93 -3.62
N GLN A 769 6.89 -30.60 -3.62
CA GLN A 769 5.79 -29.62 -3.63
C GLN A 769 4.81 -29.73 -2.44
N THR A 770 5.28 -30.23 -1.28
CA THR A 770 4.43 -30.45 -0.09
C THR A 770 4.47 -29.31 0.93
N ASP A 771 5.59 -28.59 1.03
CA ASP A 771 5.83 -27.51 2.00
C ASP A 771 7.02 -26.65 1.51
N ALA A 772 7.26 -25.52 2.17
CA ALA A 772 8.41 -24.66 1.93
C ALA A 772 9.16 -24.34 3.23
N THR A 773 10.49 -24.26 3.17
CA THR A 773 11.37 -24.00 4.32
C THR A 773 11.89 -22.57 4.29
N LEU A 774 11.95 -21.91 5.44
CA LEU A 774 12.46 -20.55 5.59
C LEU A 774 13.92 -20.45 5.14
N VAL A 775 14.21 -19.52 4.23
CA VAL A 775 15.56 -19.20 3.74
C VAL A 775 16.31 -18.34 4.77
N GLY A 776 17.63 -18.44 4.82
CA GLY A 776 18.50 -17.71 5.75
C GLY A 776 18.47 -16.18 5.60
N ARG A 777 19.14 -15.45 6.50
CA ARG A 777 19.13 -13.97 6.50
C ARG A 777 19.65 -13.39 5.18
N ASP A 778 20.67 -14.04 4.61
CA ASP A 778 21.42 -13.60 3.42
C ASP A 778 20.85 -14.13 2.08
N GLY A 779 19.65 -14.72 2.07
CA GLY A 779 19.03 -15.27 0.86
C GLY A 779 19.57 -16.64 0.43
N GLU A 780 19.20 -17.09 -0.76
CA GLU A 780 19.71 -18.34 -1.34
C GLU A 780 19.79 -18.29 -2.88
N ASP A 781 20.89 -18.80 -3.43
CA ASP A 781 21.10 -19.00 -4.86
C ASP A 781 20.72 -20.43 -5.27
N LEU A 782 19.95 -20.55 -6.36
CA LEU A 782 19.48 -21.83 -6.89
C LEU A 782 19.80 -21.94 -8.38
N THR A 783 20.03 -23.16 -8.85
CA THR A 783 19.96 -23.51 -10.27
C THR A 783 18.65 -24.25 -10.51
N LEU A 784 17.78 -23.69 -11.34
CA LEU A 784 16.54 -24.33 -11.78
C LEU A 784 16.78 -24.98 -13.14
N HIS A 785 16.56 -26.29 -13.26
CA HIS A 785 16.57 -26.97 -14.56
C HIS A 785 15.28 -26.62 -15.31
N HIS A 786 15.41 -26.03 -16.50
CA HIS A 786 14.29 -25.56 -17.31
C HIS A 786 14.62 -25.74 -18.79
N LYS A 787 13.83 -26.55 -19.52
CA LYS A 787 13.96 -26.80 -20.97
C LYS A 787 15.42 -27.10 -21.38
N ASP A 788 16.00 -28.10 -20.70
CA ASP A 788 17.38 -28.57 -20.86
C ASP A 788 18.48 -27.52 -20.61
N GLN A 789 18.13 -26.39 -19.99
CA GLN A 789 19.05 -25.33 -19.58
C GLN A 789 19.11 -25.16 -18.05
N ASN A 790 20.26 -24.75 -17.56
CA ASN A 790 20.49 -24.42 -16.15
C ASN A 790 20.24 -22.93 -15.92
N ARG A 791 19.12 -22.58 -15.29
CA ARG A 791 18.71 -21.20 -15.05
C ARG A 791 19.09 -20.74 -13.64
N PRO A 792 19.90 -19.68 -13.47
CA PRO A 792 20.21 -19.14 -12.15
C PRO A 792 18.98 -18.39 -11.58
N TRP A 793 18.63 -18.69 -10.34
CA TRP A 793 17.57 -18.03 -9.57
C TRP A 793 18.12 -17.54 -8.23
N ARG A 794 17.55 -16.46 -7.69
CA ARG A 794 17.92 -15.88 -6.39
C ARG A 794 16.68 -15.67 -5.54
N ILE A 795 16.57 -16.41 -4.45
CA ILE A 795 15.57 -16.15 -3.41
C ILE A 795 16.14 -15.04 -2.51
N PRO A 796 15.44 -13.89 -2.35
CA PRO A 796 15.99 -12.74 -1.62
C PRO A 796 16.10 -13.00 -0.11
N GLY A 797 17.18 -12.50 0.48
CA GLY A 797 17.36 -12.39 1.93
C GLY A 797 16.44 -11.34 2.58
N ARG A 798 16.44 -11.27 3.93
CA ARG A 798 15.57 -10.34 4.70
C ARG A 798 15.79 -8.89 4.27
N THR A 799 17.06 -8.50 4.26
CA THR A 799 17.59 -7.21 3.84
C THR A 799 17.33 -6.92 2.37
N GLU A 800 17.45 -7.92 1.50
CA GLU A 800 17.20 -7.78 0.07
C GLU A 800 15.73 -7.46 -0.24
N CYS A 801 14.77 -8.10 0.45
CA CYS A 801 13.36 -7.73 0.34
C CYS A 801 13.13 -6.23 0.65
N MET A 802 13.75 -5.71 1.71
CA MET A 802 13.54 -4.33 2.16
C MET A 802 14.17 -3.27 1.25
N MET A 803 15.01 -3.65 0.27
CA MET A 803 15.52 -2.71 -0.74
C MET A 803 14.41 -2.23 -1.68
N CYS A 804 13.56 -3.15 -2.17
CA CYS A 804 12.38 -2.79 -2.96
C CYS A 804 11.23 -2.31 -2.06
N HIS A 805 11.05 -2.97 -0.91
CA HIS A 805 10.02 -2.65 0.09
C HIS A 805 10.49 -1.57 1.08
N SER A 806 11.04 -0.46 0.59
CA SER A 806 11.64 0.59 1.43
C SER A 806 10.61 1.57 2.01
N ARG A 807 11.02 2.30 3.07
CA ARG A 807 10.24 3.41 3.67
C ARG A 807 9.85 4.47 2.62
N ALA A 808 10.75 4.79 1.67
CA ALA A 808 10.50 5.74 0.58
C ALA A 808 9.50 5.21 -0.46
N ALA A 809 9.55 3.90 -0.77
CA ALA A 809 8.56 3.21 -1.59
C ALA A 809 7.22 2.94 -0.86
N GLN A 810 7.08 3.40 0.39
CA GLN A 810 5.93 3.14 1.28
C GLN A 810 5.69 1.64 1.56
N PHE A 811 6.74 0.83 1.46
CA PHE A 811 6.80 -0.64 1.62
C PHE A 811 5.93 -1.45 0.64
N VAL A 812 4.62 -1.22 0.58
CA VAL A 812 3.67 -2.13 -0.07
C VAL A 812 3.45 -1.77 -1.54
N LEU A 813 4.21 -2.44 -2.41
CA LEU A 813 4.27 -2.12 -3.84
C LEU A 813 3.01 -2.55 -4.62
N GLY A 814 2.50 -3.75 -4.37
CA GLY A 814 1.42 -4.35 -5.16
C GLY A 814 -0.01 -3.95 -4.74
N LEU A 815 -0.20 -3.45 -3.52
CA LEU A 815 -1.52 -3.14 -2.96
C LEU A 815 -1.79 -1.63 -3.00
N ASN A 816 -2.22 -1.16 -4.18
CA ASN A 816 -2.55 0.24 -4.46
C ASN A 816 -3.71 0.34 -5.47
N GLU A 817 -4.29 1.53 -5.65
CA GLU A 817 -5.45 1.74 -6.56
C GLU A 817 -5.18 1.24 -7.98
N LEU A 818 -4.06 1.64 -8.59
CA LEU A 818 -3.74 1.33 -9.99
C LEU A 818 -3.54 -0.17 -10.24
N GLN A 819 -3.04 -0.91 -9.25
CA GLN A 819 -2.85 -2.36 -9.34
C GLN A 819 -4.10 -3.17 -8.98
N MET A 820 -4.95 -2.66 -8.08
CA MET A 820 -6.10 -3.40 -7.55
C MET A 820 -7.40 -3.18 -8.32
N ASN A 821 -7.47 -2.15 -9.16
CA ASN A 821 -8.64 -1.81 -9.97
C ASN A 821 -8.78 -2.78 -11.16
N ARG A 822 -9.28 -4.00 -10.87
CA ARG A 822 -9.60 -5.09 -11.80
C ARG A 822 -10.56 -6.10 -11.18
N ALA A 823 -11.12 -6.97 -12.03
CA ALA A 823 -11.75 -8.21 -11.61
C ALA A 823 -10.70 -9.25 -11.15
N HIS A 824 -11.11 -10.12 -10.22
CA HIS A 824 -10.36 -11.26 -9.72
C HIS A 824 -11.26 -12.50 -9.64
N ASP A 825 -10.64 -13.67 -9.73
CA ASP A 825 -11.29 -14.97 -9.63
C ASP A 825 -11.05 -15.55 -8.24
N TYR A 826 -12.12 -15.64 -7.45
CA TYR A 826 -12.12 -16.19 -6.09
C TYR A 826 -12.42 -17.71 -6.07
N GLY A 827 -12.42 -18.36 -7.24
CA GLY A 827 -12.64 -19.80 -7.45
C GLY A 827 -14.11 -20.22 -7.37
N ALA A 828 -14.86 -19.67 -6.42
CA ALA A 828 -16.31 -19.85 -6.28
C ALA A 828 -17.13 -18.72 -6.93
N PHE A 829 -16.48 -17.61 -7.31
CA PHE A 829 -17.08 -16.50 -8.05
C PHE A 829 -16.00 -15.59 -8.64
N GLN A 830 -16.35 -14.85 -9.69
CA GLN A 830 -15.57 -13.71 -10.17
C GLN A 830 -16.23 -12.40 -9.74
N ALA A 831 -15.45 -11.45 -9.22
CA ALA A 831 -15.94 -10.16 -8.74
C ALA A 831 -14.86 -9.07 -8.84
N HIS A 832 -15.24 -7.80 -8.73
CA HIS A 832 -14.26 -6.71 -8.69
C HIS A 832 -13.56 -6.65 -7.32
N GLN A 833 -12.24 -6.43 -7.28
CA GLN A 833 -11.52 -6.54 -6.00
C GLN A 833 -11.96 -5.47 -4.98
N PHE A 834 -12.31 -4.26 -5.44
CA PHE A 834 -12.92 -3.25 -4.58
C PHE A 834 -14.32 -3.63 -4.06
N GLN A 835 -15.12 -4.34 -4.86
CA GLN A 835 -16.44 -4.83 -4.46
C GLN A 835 -16.32 -5.84 -3.30
N VAL A 836 -15.34 -6.76 -3.39
CA VAL A 836 -15.02 -7.76 -2.35
C VAL A 836 -14.54 -7.08 -1.07
N LEU A 837 -13.58 -6.16 -1.17
CA LEU A 837 -13.01 -5.47 -0.02
C LEU A 837 -14.00 -4.51 0.68
N ASP A 838 -14.95 -3.95 -0.06
CA ASP A 838 -16.02 -3.10 0.48
C ASP A 838 -17.10 -3.93 1.20
N GLN A 839 -17.57 -5.04 0.61
CA GLN A 839 -18.52 -5.95 1.27
C GLN A 839 -17.95 -6.60 2.54
N LEU A 840 -16.67 -7.02 2.51
CA LEU A 840 -15.98 -7.54 3.70
C LEU A 840 -15.79 -6.49 4.81
N GLY A 841 -16.09 -5.21 4.53
CA GLY A 841 -15.91 -4.08 5.44
C GLY A 841 -14.46 -3.71 5.73
N VAL A 842 -13.49 -4.29 4.99
CA VAL A 842 -12.06 -4.18 5.32
C VAL A 842 -11.39 -2.94 4.76
N LEU A 843 -11.97 -2.25 3.78
CA LEU A 843 -11.38 -1.05 3.16
C LEU A 843 -12.08 0.22 3.66
N LYS A 844 -11.30 1.16 4.22
CA LYS A 844 -11.74 2.53 4.53
C LYS A 844 -11.12 3.53 3.56
N GLY A 845 -11.91 4.51 3.11
CA GLY A 845 -11.45 5.62 2.26
C GLY A 845 -11.69 5.45 0.76
N ALA A 846 -12.26 4.33 0.33
CA ALA A 846 -12.85 4.12 -1.00
C ALA A 846 -14.11 3.26 -0.91
N LYS A 847 -15.04 3.43 -1.84
CA LYS A 847 -16.25 2.60 -2.00
C LYS A 847 -16.37 2.04 -3.41
N TRP A 848 -16.99 0.86 -3.54
CA TRP A 848 -17.17 0.21 -4.85
C TRP A 848 -17.93 1.09 -5.84
N SER A 849 -18.91 1.86 -5.35
CA SER A 849 -19.69 2.82 -6.16
C SER A 849 -18.88 3.94 -6.84
N GLU A 850 -17.64 4.22 -6.43
CA GLU A 850 -16.77 5.17 -7.16
C GLU A 850 -16.31 4.60 -8.52
N TYR A 851 -16.34 3.27 -8.68
CA TYR A 851 -15.81 2.54 -9.84
C TYR A 851 -16.90 1.97 -10.77
N THR A 852 -18.18 1.99 -10.37
CA THR A 852 -19.30 1.35 -11.11
C THR A 852 -19.92 2.19 -12.23
N GLY A 853 -19.63 3.49 -12.33
CA GLY A 853 -19.95 4.29 -13.53
C GLY A 853 -21.11 5.28 -13.47
N ASN A 854 -21.87 5.39 -12.36
CA ASN A 854 -22.91 6.42 -12.17
C ASN A 854 -22.59 7.35 -10.97
N GLY A 855 -22.34 8.65 -11.20
CA GLY A 855 -21.87 9.62 -10.20
C GLY A 855 -20.85 10.67 -10.71
N ALA A 856 -20.54 11.67 -9.87
CA ALA A 856 -19.81 12.87 -10.31
C ALA A 856 -18.26 12.77 -10.39
N ALA A 857 -17.65 11.60 -10.17
CA ALA A 857 -16.18 11.46 -10.13
C ALA A 857 -15.69 10.01 -10.32
N HIS A 858 -15.80 9.46 -11.55
CA HIS A 858 -15.51 8.04 -11.78
C HIS A 858 -14.05 7.62 -11.82
N ARG A 859 -13.85 6.35 -11.41
CA ARG A 859 -12.54 5.70 -11.24
C ARG A 859 -12.37 4.40 -12.04
N LYS A 860 -13.32 4.07 -12.92
CA LYS A 860 -13.29 2.82 -13.74
C LYS A 860 -11.94 2.58 -14.41
N ASP A 861 -11.34 3.65 -14.94
CA ASP A 861 -10.10 3.61 -15.71
C ASP A 861 -8.85 3.97 -14.89
N ALA A 862 -8.96 4.15 -13.57
CA ALA A 862 -7.85 4.43 -12.66
C ALA A 862 -7.02 3.15 -12.40
N ARG A 863 -6.40 2.60 -13.44
CA ARG A 863 -5.69 1.31 -13.43
C ARG A 863 -4.43 1.33 -14.30
N LEU A 864 -3.50 0.41 -14.04
CA LEU A 864 -2.45 0.11 -15.00
C LEU A 864 -3.02 -0.71 -16.17
N VAL A 865 -2.54 -0.43 -17.38
CA VAL A 865 -2.81 -1.25 -18.58
C VAL A 865 -1.86 -2.45 -18.65
N ASP A 866 -2.23 -3.49 -19.40
CA ASP A 866 -1.32 -4.60 -19.71
C ASP A 866 -0.21 -4.09 -20.66
N PRO A 867 1.10 -4.20 -20.31
CA PRO A 867 2.19 -3.80 -21.20
C PRO A 867 2.25 -4.60 -22.51
N TYR A 868 1.66 -5.80 -22.56
CA TYR A 868 1.80 -6.74 -23.66
C TYR A 868 0.59 -6.81 -24.60
N ASP A 869 -0.52 -6.14 -24.28
CA ASP A 869 -1.64 -5.96 -25.20
C ASP A 869 -1.27 -4.97 -26.33
N PRO A 870 -1.21 -5.41 -27.61
CA PRO A 870 -0.84 -4.55 -28.73
C PRO A 870 -1.93 -3.53 -29.11
N ALA A 871 -3.17 -3.67 -28.64
CA ALA A 871 -4.25 -2.74 -28.92
C ALA A 871 -4.19 -1.45 -28.07
N LEU A 872 -3.38 -1.43 -27.01
CA LEU A 872 -3.30 -0.31 -26.07
C LEU A 872 -2.18 0.69 -26.43
N PRO A 873 -2.31 1.99 -26.05
CA PRO A 873 -1.32 3.00 -26.41
C PRO A 873 0.09 2.70 -25.90
N LEU A 874 1.08 2.84 -26.79
CA LEU A 874 2.46 2.43 -26.59
C LEU A 874 3.13 3.08 -25.36
N GLU A 875 2.90 4.38 -25.12
CA GLU A 875 3.40 5.07 -23.92
C GLU A 875 2.76 4.53 -22.63
N SER A 876 1.44 4.32 -22.62
CA SER A 876 0.72 3.80 -21.46
C SER A 876 1.23 2.42 -21.05
N ARG A 877 1.50 1.55 -22.03
CA ARG A 877 2.08 0.21 -21.84
C ARG A 877 3.47 0.28 -21.20
N VAL A 878 4.34 1.16 -21.70
CA VAL A 878 5.68 1.40 -21.12
C VAL A 878 5.58 1.92 -19.69
N ARG A 879 4.72 2.90 -19.44
CA ARG A 879 4.52 3.51 -18.11
C ARG A 879 3.94 2.54 -17.10
N ALA A 880 3.07 1.63 -17.53
CA ALA A 880 2.53 0.56 -16.69
C ALA A 880 3.62 -0.43 -16.26
N TYR A 881 4.51 -0.85 -17.18
CA TYR A 881 5.66 -1.68 -16.84
C TYR A 881 6.63 -0.95 -15.89
N TRP A 882 6.98 0.30 -16.19
CA TRP A 882 7.84 1.14 -15.33
C TRP A 882 7.27 1.30 -13.91
N GLN A 883 5.95 1.53 -13.76
CA GLN A 883 5.31 1.66 -12.46
C GLN A 883 5.37 0.36 -11.63
N ALA A 884 5.23 -0.80 -12.28
CA ALA A 884 5.31 -2.09 -11.58
C ALA A 884 6.76 -2.48 -11.23
N ASN A 885 7.72 -2.23 -12.12
CA ASN A 885 9.06 -2.82 -12.04
C ASN A 885 10.18 -1.86 -11.59
N CYS A 886 10.06 -0.55 -11.83
CA CYS A 886 11.17 0.39 -11.67
C CYS A 886 10.84 1.55 -10.71
N ALA A 887 9.60 2.02 -10.70
CA ALA A 887 9.20 3.25 -10.02
C ALA A 887 9.30 3.25 -8.50
N HIS A 888 9.52 2.11 -7.86
CA HIS A 888 9.75 2.02 -6.41
C HIS A 888 11.20 2.34 -6.01
N CYS A 889 12.17 2.09 -6.90
CA CYS A 889 13.56 2.55 -6.74
C CYS A 889 13.73 4.00 -7.20
N HIS A 890 13.00 4.39 -8.27
CA HIS A 890 12.99 5.75 -8.82
C HIS A 890 11.93 6.62 -8.16
N VAL A 891 12.11 6.82 -6.85
CA VAL A 891 11.47 7.83 -6.01
C VAL A 891 12.54 8.65 -5.29
N GLU A 892 12.17 9.83 -4.80
CA GLU A 892 12.96 10.61 -3.83
C GLU A 892 13.33 9.71 -2.62
N ALA A 893 14.63 9.62 -2.30
CA ALA A 893 15.20 8.68 -1.33
C ALA A 893 14.92 7.18 -1.57
N GLY A 894 14.57 6.78 -2.80
CA GLY A 894 14.24 5.39 -3.18
C GLY A 894 15.44 4.44 -3.35
N GLY A 895 16.67 4.94 -3.21
CA GLY A 895 17.89 4.15 -3.40
C GLY A 895 18.25 3.83 -4.86
N GLY A 896 17.53 4.40 -5.84
CA GLY A 896 17.86 4.32 -7.27
C GLY A 896 18.61 5.53 -7.85
N ASN A 897 18.85 6.56 -7.01
CA ASN A 897 19.69 7.77 -7.15
C ASN A 897 19.75 8.56 -8.49
N ALA A 898 18.94 8.20 -9.46
CA ALA A 898 18.74 9.03 -10.64
C ALA A 898 17.79 10.20 -10.32
N GLN A 899 18.09 11.38 -10.88
CA GLN A 899 17.22 12.56 -10.88
C GLN A 899 16.01 12.38 -11.83
N MET A 900 15.37 11.20 -11.79
CA MET A 900 14.19 10.83 -12.58
C MET A 900 13.14 10.17 -11.68
N THR A 901 11.86 10.33 -12.04
CA THR A 901 10.73 9.63 -11.40
C THR A 901 9.96 8.82 -12.44
N LEU A 902 9.73 7.53 -12.17
CA LEU A 902 9.04 6.62 -13.08
C LEU A 902 7.58 6.36 -12.64
N LYS A 903 7.04 7.18 -11.74
CA LYS A 903 5.66 7.05 -11.22
C LYS A 903 4.63 7.35 -12.31
N HIS A 904 3.65 6.44 -12.47
CA HIS A 904 2.62 6.50 -13.51
C HIS A 904 1.85 7.83 -13.56
N GLY A 905 1.61 8.45 -12.40
CA GLY A 905 0.85 9.71 -12.28
C GLY A 905 1.63 11.00 -12.57
N ILE A 906 2.91 10.93 -12.94
CA ILE A 906 3.72 12.11 -13.29
C ILE A 906 3.73 12.31 -14.82
N PRO A 907 3.35 13.48 -15.36
CA PRO A 907 3.45 13.77 -16.80
C PRO A 907 4.85 13.50 -17.37
N LEU A 908 4.95 13.00 -18.62
CA LEU A 908 6.21 12.45 -19.15
C LEU A 908 7.33 13.50 -19.20
N ASP A 909 6.98 14.73 -19.58
CA ASP A 909 7.82 15.94 -19.57
C ASP A 909 8.40 16.27 -18.18
N LYS A 910 7.76 15.79 -17.10
CA LYS A 910 8.13 16.04 -15.69
C LYS A 910 8.77 14.84 -15.01
N THR A 911 9.05 13.77 -15.77
CA THR A 911 9.73 12.57 -15.23
C THR A 911 11.23 12.71 -15.11
N GLY A 912 11.86 13.65 -15.84
CA GLY A 912 13.33 13.72 -15.95
C GLY A 912 13.96 12.57 -16.75
N THR A 913 13.19 11.87 -17.61
CA THR A 913 13.68 10.70 -18.36
C THR A 913 14.06 10.98 -19.81
N ILE A 914 13.31 11.85 -20.50
CA ILE A 914 13.44 12.08 -21.94
C ILE A 914 14.52 13.14 -22.20
N ASP A 915 15.50 12.81 -23.04
CA ASP A 915 16.68 13.62 -23.39
C ASP A 915 17.50 14.17 -22.20
N ALA A 916 17.31 13.59 -21.01
CA ALA A 916 18.11 13.90 -19.83
C ALA A 916 19.45 13.13 -19.84
N ARG A 917 20.56 13.80 -19.52
CA ARG A 917 21.89 13.17 -19.40
C ARG A 917 21.92 12.23 -18.17
N PRO A 918 22.51 11.01 -18.26
CA PRO A 918 22.69 10.15 -17.10
C PRO A 918 23.67 10.77 -16.08
N VAL A 919 23.37 10.61 -14.80
CA VAL A 919 24.20 11.09 -13.66
C VAL A 919 25.20 10.03 -13.12
N HIS A 920 25.18 8.84 -13.70
CA HIS A 920 26.07 7.71 -13.36
C HIS A 920 26.66 7.14 -14.67
N ARG A 921 27.09 5.87 -14.68
CA ARG A 921 27.55 5.14 -15.88
C ARG A 921 26.68 5.41 -17.12
N ASP A 922 27.36 5.79 -18.20
CA ASP A 922 26.84 6.02 -19.57
C ASP A 922 26.85 4.74 -20.42
N PHE A 923 27.45 3.65 -19.92
CA PHE A 923 27.71 2.39 -20.62
C PHE A 923 28.59 2.54 -21.87
N GLY A 924 29.49 3.55 -21.89
CA GLY A 924 30.42 3.80 -23.00
C GLY A 924 29.81 4.52 -24.20
N ILE A 925 28.63 5.12 -24.05
CA ILE A 925 27.93 5.88 -25.10
C ILE A 925 28.49 7.31 -25.27
N GLY A 926 29.20 7.84 -24.26
CA GLY A 926 29.80 9.18 -24.28
C GLY A 926 28.76 10.31 -24.20
N ASP A 927 29.07 11.50 -24.73
CA ASP A 927 28.19 12.68 -24.67
C ASP A 927 26.84 12.52 -25.39
N ALA A 928 26.69 11.50 -26.24
CA ALA A 928 25.42 11.12 -26.84
C ALA A 928 24.45 10.46 -25.83
N ALA A 929 24.94 9.99 -24.68
CA ALA A 929 24.15 9.23 -23.72
C ALA A 929 22.99 10.04 -23.13
N ARG A 930 21.81 9.43 -23.08
CA ARG A 930 20.62 9.93 -22.38
C ARG A 930 19.99 8.82 -21.57
N ILE A 931 19.17 9.17 -20.58
CA ILE A 931 18.31 8.21 -19.87
C ILE A 931 17.38 7.52 -20.89
N VAL A 932 16.61 8.31 -21.64
CA VAL A 932 15.94 7.91 -22.89
C VAL A 932 16.31 8.92 -23.97
N ALA A 933 16.93 8.46 -25.07
CA ALA A 933 17.28 9.31 -26.22
C ALA A 933 16.18 9.20 -27.29
N PRO A 934 15.43 10.28 -27.59
CA PRO A 934 14.36 10.29 -28.59
C PRO A 934 14.79 9.72 -29.94
N GLY A 935 14.05 8.74 -30.46
CA GLY A 935 14.36 8.06 -31.73
C GLY A 935 15.61 7.19 -31.73
N ARG A 936 16.36 7.10 -30.61
CA ARG A 936 17.74 6.56 -30.55
C ARG A 936 17.93 5.50 -29.46
N PRO A 937 17.44 4.26 -29.65
CA PRO A 937 17.69 3.15 -28.72
C PRO A 937 19.18 2.93 -28.40
N GLU A 938 20.06 3.14 -29.39
CA GLU A 938 21.51 3.01 -29.26
C GLU A 938 22.13 3.97 -28.23
N HIS A 939 21.52 5.14 -28.00
CA HIS A 939 21.99 6.16 -27.06
C HIS A 939 21.25 6.14 -25.70
N SER A 940 20.32 5.18 -25.51
CA SER A 940 19.39 5.16 -24.38
C SER A 940 19.88 4.26 -23.22
N VAL A 941 20.39 4.88 -22.16
CA VAL A 941 20.88 4.19 -20.95
C VAL A 941 19.80 3.37 -20.25
N MET A 942 18.52 3.77 -20.29
CA MET A 942 17.41 2.96 -19.77
C MET A 942 17.34 1.58 -20.44
N LEU A 943 17.62 1.50 -21.74
CA LEU A 943 17.70 0.22 -22.47
C LEU A 943 18.92 -0.59 -22.02
N GLN A 944 20.09 0.05 -21.92
CA GLN A 944 21.32 -0.61 -21.45
C GLN A 944 21.14 -1.21 -20.05
N ARG A 945 20.47 -0.51 -19.12
CA ARG A 945 20.16 -1.02 -17.78
C ARG A 945 19.17 -2.18 -17.78
N CYS A 946 18.35 -2.35 -18.82
CA CYS A 946 17.46 -3.49 -18.97
C CYS A 946 18.17 -4.73 -19.58
N VAL A 947 19.20 -4.55 -20.42
CA VAL A 947 19.93 -5.65 -21.09
C VAL A 947 21.25 -6.05 -20.42
N GLY A 948 21.83 -5.17 -19.59
CA GLY A 948 23.17 -5.31 -19.03
C GLY A 948 23.32 -6.37 -17.92
N ALA A 949 24.48 -7.03 -17.90
CA ALA A 949 24.83 -8.03 -16.88
C ALA A 949 25.48 -7.38 -15.65
N ALA A 950 25.06 -7.83 -14.47
CA ALA A 950 25.54 -7.44 -13.14
C ALA A 950 25.42 -5.95 -12.77
N GLU A 951 26.31 -5.08 -13.26
CA GLU A 951 26.50 -3.74 -12.68
C GLU A 951 25.59 -2.67 -13.30
N GLY A 952 24.95 -1.85 -12.46
CA GLY A 952 24.03 -0.78 -12.89
C GLY A 952 22.69 -1.24 -13.50
N ARG A 953 22.45 -2.55 -13.61
CA ARG A 953 21.21 -3.16 -14.15
C ARG A 953 19.95 -2.74 -13.36
N MET A 954 18.78 -2.82 -14.01
CA MET A 954 17.47 -2.54 -13.41
C MET A 954 16.50 -3.72 -13.61
N PRO A 955 15.91 -4.29 -12.54
CA PRO A 955 16.18 -4.04 -11.12
C PRO A 955 17.56 -4.60 -10.67
N PRO A 956 18.21 -4.00 -9.66
CA PRO A 956 19.51 -4.47 -9.18
C PRO A 956 19.45 -5.88 -8.56
N ILE A 957 18.31 -6.25 -7.95
CA ILE A 957 18.04 -7.57 -7.34
C ILE A 957 16.81 -8.24 -7.95
N GLY A 958 16.50 -9.48 -7.52
CA GLY A 958 15.40 -10.27 -8.07
C GLY A 958 15.79 -10.92 -9.39
N ALA A 959 15.00 -10.68 -10.44
CA ALA A 959 15.15 -11.30 -11.75
C ALA A 959 16.59 -11.25 -12.30
N ARG A 960 17.04 -12.35 -12.91
CA ARG A 960 18.37 -12.55 -13.51
C ARG A 960 18.35 -12.72 -15.03
N THR A 961 17.18 -12.89 -15.62
CA THR A 961 16.99 -13.09 -17.06
C THR A 961 16.21 -11.94 -17.69
N LEU A 962 16.46 -11.75 -18.99
CA LEU A 962 15.88 -10.68 -19.78
C LEU A 962 14.38 -10.87 -19.99
N ASP A 963 13.57 -9.86 -19.69
CA ASP A 963 12.23 -9.77 -20.26
C ASP A 963 12.34 -9.28 -21.70
N ALA A 964 12.40 -10.23 -22.64
CA ALA A 964 12.55 -9.95 -24.06
C ALA A 964 11.34 -9.22 -24.66
N GLN A 965 10.14 -9.34 -24.05
CA GLN A 965 8.94 -8.62 -24.52
C GLN A 965 8.99 -7.17 -24.07
N TRP A 966 9.38 -6.91 -22.81
CA TRP A 966 9.67 -5.58 -22.30
C TRP A 966 10.75 -4.86 -23.13
N VAL A 967 11.86 -5.54 -23.43
CA VAL A 967 12.95 -4.94 -24.22
C VAL A 967 12.47 -4.55 -25.62
N LYS A 968 11.66 -5.40 -26.27
CA LYS A 968 11.05 -5.06 -27.57
C LYS A 968 10.13 -3.84 -27.45
N LEU A 969 9.23 -3.82 -26.45
CA LEU A 969 8.30 -2.72 -26.18
C LEU A 969 9.05 -1.39 -25.95
N LEU A 970 10.10 -1.41 -25.15
CA LEU A 970 10.93 -0.25 -24.84
C LEU A 970 11.66 0.27 -26.10
N VAL A 971 12.25 -0.62 -26.91
CA VAL A 971 12.90 -0.24 -28.19
C VAL A 971 11.90 0.36 -29.19
N GLU A 972 10.69 -0.19 -29.27
CA GLU A 972 9.61 0.30 -30.13
C GLU A 972 9.19 1.71 -29.71
N TRP A 973 8.92 1.91 -28.41
CA TRP A 973 8.53 3.21 -27.85
C TRP A 973 9.63 4.27 -28.00
N ILE A 974 10.90 3.94 -27.73
CA ILE A 974 12.03 4.88 -27.89
C ILE A 974 12.11 5.39 -29.34
N LYS A 975 11.92 4.50 -30.33
CA LYS A 975 11.91 4.89 -31.76
C LYS A 975 10.78 5.87 -32.12
N THR A 976 9.64 5.79 -31.44
CA THR A 976 8.50 6.70 -31.62
C THR A 976 8.52 7.94 -30.72
N THR A 977 9.41 7.97 -29.72
CA THR A 977 9.49 9.06 -28.73
C THR A 977 10.07 10.32 -29.39
N GLN A 978 9.34 11.43 -29.27
CA GLN A 978 9.79 12.76 -29.69
C GLN A 978 10.63 13.43 -28.60
N PRO A 979 11.55 14.36 -28.96
CA PRO A 979 12.22 15.19 -27.97
C PRO A 979 11.23 16.08 -27.20
N PRO A 980 11.60 16.57 -26.00
CA PRO A 980 10.83 17.60 -25.33
C PRO A 980 10.72 18.84 -26.25
N ALA A 981 9.58 19.53 -26.21
CA ALA A 981 9.50 20.85 -26.82
C ALA A 981 10.49 21.79 -26.12
N GLU A 982 11.25 22.57 -26.91
CA GLU A 982 12.15 23.59 -26.37
C GLU A 982 11.36 24.56 -25.48
N GLN A 983 11.80 24.73 -24.23
CA GLN A 983 11.23 25.74 -23.34
C GLN A 983 11.86 27.10 -23.70
N PRO A 984 11.04 28.15 -23.92
CA PRO A 984 11.51 29.48 -24.31
C PRO A 984 12.11 30.28 -23.13
#